data_AF-A0A2M6XVC4-F1
#
_entry.id   AF-A0A2M6XVC4-F1
#
_cell.length_a   1.000
_cell.length_b   1.000
_cell.length_c   1.000
_cell.angle_alpha   90.00
_cell.angle_beta   90.00
_cell.angle_gamma   90.00
#
_symmetry.space_group_name_H-M   'P 1'
#
loop_
_entity.id
_entity.type
_entity.pdbx_description
1 polymer ?
#
loop_
_entity_poly.entity_id
_entity_poly.type
_entity_poly.pdbx_seq_one_letter_code
_entity_poly.pdbx_strand_id
1 'polypeptide(L)'
;MKELSKVYNPKEVEDKIYNLWLRSGFFNPDKLPKTYNLKPKTYCIVIPPPNVTGELHMGHALNATIQDILIRWKRMAGFKTLWLPGTDHAGIATQNVVEKELKKEGLTRFELGREKFLERVWQWKEKYGNIILEQLKKMGSSCDWSRTRFTMDQDYVKAVETAFLHYYKKGWIYRGKKVINWCPRCQTSLSDLEIEYKEERGNLWYIKYLLKGGTGEGQGRDSPSITVATTRPETMLGDMAVAVNPKDKRYKNLVGKKVILPLVNREIPIIADRLVDPKFGTGVVKITPAHDLTDYEISLKHNLPMIQVISEQAKIVEKKVHVPISYRGLSILEAREKMVKDLEKLGFLEKVEDYSLSLSKCYRCDTTLEILPSEQWFLRMKELAKKAKKGRVLFIPRRWEKIYFDWLKNIKDWCISRQIWWGHKIPIEGSEDVLDTWFSSALWPFATLGWPKKTKDLKRFYPTDVLSTDRGIINLWVARMIFSGMEFMKKIPFKDVYIHATVLTREGKRMSKSLGTGVDPINLIEKYGADATRFGITWQIMGGQDIRFVEDNIVMGRKFCNKIWNASRFVLLQIKNTKSAKIPSLHSSGIFAKKKNLTPADKRILSTLDKTIKSVNKGLENFRFGKAAQTLYNFFWHDFCDRYIEATKKRKNEKTKKILLYTLLTSLKLLHPFIPFITEEIYQKLPIKSKKRCLMVEKWPK
;
A
#
# COMPACT_ATOMS: atom_id res chain seq x y z
N MET A 1 -2.33 -45.94 -16.13
CA MET A 1 -1.82 -44.60 -15.74
C MET A 1 -0.99 -44.05 -16.88
N LYS A 2 -1.35 -42.88 -17.43
CA LYS A 2 -0.55 -42.20 -18.47
C LYS A 2 0.79 -41.76 -17.84
N GLU A 3 1.90 -42.13 -18.44
CA GLU A 3 3.23 -41.82 -17.91
C GLU A 3 3.48 -40.30 -17.93
N LEU A 4 4.22 -39.79 -16.94
CA LEU A 4 4.66 -38.38 -16.95
C LEU A 4 5.60 -38.14 -18.14
N SER A 5 5.43 -37.02 -18.82
CA SER A 5 6.37 -36.54 -19.85
C SER A 5 7.79 -36.40 -19.29
N LYS A 6 8.80 -36.43 -20.17
CA LYS A 6 10.21 -36.25 -19.76
C LYS A 6 10.50 -34.86 -19.19
N VAL A 7 9.76 -33.84 -19.62
CA VAL A 7 9.93 -32.43 -19.21
C VAL A 7 8.59 -31.88 -18.72
N TYR A 8 8.62 -31.09 -17.66
CA TYR A 8 7.42 -30.41 -17.15
C TYR A 8 7.06 -29.23 -18.05
N ASN A 9 5.82 -29.21 -18.53
CA ASN A 9 5.26 -28.08 -19.27
C ASN A 9 4.16 -27.40 -18.42
N PRO A 10 4.41 -26.21 -17.84
CA PRO A 10 3.42 -25.51 -17.03
C PRO A 10 2.15 -25.16 -17.81
N LYS A 11 2.26 -24.85 -19.12
CA LYS A 11 1.13 -24.44 -19.96
C LYS A 11 0.04 -25.53 -20.09
N GLU A 12 0.43 -26.81 -20.01
CA GLU A 12 -0.51 -27.95 -20.06
C GLU A 12 -1.13 -28.29 -18.69
N VAL A 13 -0.62 -27.70 -17.61
CA VAL A 13 -0.93 -28.10 -16.24
C VAL A 13 -1.66 -27.02 -15.47
N GLU A 14 -1.18 -25.78 -15.50
CA GLU A 14 -1.61 -24.73 -14.57
C GLU A 14 -3.10 -24.40 -14.70
N ASP A 15 -3.60 -24.18 -15.92
CA ASP A 15 -5.02 -23.87 -16.15
C ASP A 15 -5.95 -25.04 -15.83
N LYS A 16 -5.54 -26.26 -16.20
CA LYS A 16 -6.26 -27.49 -15.88
C LYS A 16 -6.41 -27.66 -14.36
N ILE A 17 -5.33 -27.46 -13.63
CA ILE A 17 -5.32 -27.57 -12.16
C ILE A 17 -6.10 -26.43 -11.52
N TYR A 18 -6.01 -25.20 -12.03
CA TYR A 18 -6.82 -24.10 -11.51
C TYR A 18 -8.31 -24.38 -11.64
N ASN A 19 -8.72 -24.88 -12.81
CA ASN A 19 -10.11 -25.29 -13.08
C ASN A 19 -10.56 -26.43 -12.17
N LEU A 20 -9.69 -27.40 -11.86
CA LEU A 20 -9.98 -28.43 -10.86
C LEU A 20 -10.29 -27.80 -9.49
N TRP A 21 -9.50 -26.82 -9.05
CA TRP A 21 -9.71 -26.16 -7.76
C TRP A 21 -11.00 -25.35 -7.74
N LEU A 22 -11.31 -24.59 -8.79
CA LEU A 22 -12.57 -23.86 -8.90
C LEU A 22 -13.78 -24.81 -8.82
N ARG A 23 -13.76 -25.90 -9.60
CA ARG A 23 -14.83 -26.92 -9.60
C ARG A 23 -14.91 -27.70 -8.29
N SER A 24 -13.83 -27.76 -7.50
CA SER A 24 -13.86 -28.40 -6.19
C SER A 24 -14.66 -27.59 -5.15
N GLY A 25 -14.70 -26.26 -5.31
CA GLY A 25 -15.30 -25.34 -4.34
C GLY A 25 -14.46 -25.10 -3.08
N PHE A 26 -13.29 -25.74 -2.92
CA PHE A 26 -12.53 -25.73 -1.66
C PHE A 26 -11.82 -24.40 -1.33
N PHE A 27 -11.86 -23.42 -2.23
CA PHE A 27 -11.50 -22.05 -1.88
C PHE A 27 -12.53 -21.41 -0.96
N ASN A 28 -13.80 -21.80 -1.07
CA ASN A 28 -14.86 -21.35 -0.17
C ASN A 28 -14.83 -22.20 1.11
N PRO A 29 -14.66 -21.59 2.29
CA PRO A 29 -14.51 -22.31 3.54
C PRO A 29 -15.80 -23.03 4.01
N ASP A 30 -16.96 -22.72 3.43
CA ASP A 30 -18.23 -23.41 3.69
C ASP A 30 -18.45 -24.64 2.81
N LYS A 31 -17.65 -24.80 1.73
CA LYS A 31 -17.73 -25.92 0.80
C LYS A 31 -16.63 -26.97 1.01
N LEU A 32 -15.91 -26.91 2.13
CA LEU A 32 -14.90 -27.91 2.47
C LEU A 32 -15.54 -29.29 2.70
N PRO A 33 -14.87 -30.42 2.35
CA PRO A 33 -15.44 -31.75 2.50
C PRO A 33 -15.82 -32.07 3.96
N LYS A 34 -16.89 -32.85 4.19
CA LYS A 34 -17.26 -33.31 5.55
C LYS A 34 -16.15 -34.12 6.24
N THR A 35 -15.35 -34.87 5.47
CA THR A 35 -14.17 -35.62 5.96
C THR A 35 -12.98 -34.72 6.31
N TYR A 36 -13.12 -33.41 6.13
CA TYR A 36 -12.12 -32.44 6.50
C TYR A 36 -12.25 -32.13 7.99
N ASN A 37 -11.35 -32.67 8.80
CA ASN A 37 -11.36 -32.46 10.25
C ASN A 37 -11.01 -31.01 10.58
N LEU A 38 -12.04 -30.17 10.68
CA LEU A 38 -11.94 -28.75 10.97
C LEU A 38 -11.62 -28.52 12.43
N LYS A 39 -10.59 -27.71 12.68
CA LYS A 39 -10.41 -27.10 13.99
C LYS A 39 -11.55 -26.10 14.25
N PRO A 40 -11.88 -25.84 15.51
CA PRO A 40 -12.85 -24.78 15.86
C PRO A 40 -12.37 -23.38 15.48
N LYS A 41 -11.07 -23.21 15.18
CA LYS A 41 -10.44 -21.91 14.87
C LYS A 41 -10.54 -21.59 13.37
N THR A 42 -10.87 -20.34 13.08
CA THR A 42 -10.81 -19.74 11.74
C THR A 42 -9.43 -19.15 11.47
N TYR A 43 -9.13 -18.89 10.19
CA TYR A 43 -7.97 -18.10 9.80
C TYR A 43 -8.34 -17.18 8.63
N CYS A 44 -8.40 -15.88 8.86
CA CYS A 44 -8.87 -14.91 7.88
C CYS A 44 -7.79 -13.92 7.46
N ILE A 45 -7.65 -13.73 6.15
CA ILE A 45 -6.89 -12.65 5.53
C ILE A 45 -7.83 -11.94 4.57
N VAL A 46 -7.83 -10.61 4.60
CA VAL A 46 -8.50 -9.80 3.59
C VAL A 46 -7.40 -9.16 2.75
N ILE A 47 -7.45 -9.35 1.43
CA ILE A 47 -6.43 -8.82 0.52
C ILE A 47 -6.43 -7.30 0.63
N PRO A 48 -5.25 -6.65 0.73
CA PRO A 48 -5.12 -5.24 0.44
C PRO A 48 -5.64 -4.95 -0.95
N PRO A 49 -6.78 -4.25 -1.06
CA PRO A 49 -7.50 -4.19 -2.31
C PRO A 49 -6.64 -3.45 -3.33
N PRO A 50 -6.24 -4.09 -4.45
CA PRO A 50 -5.47 -3.40 -5.47
C PRO A 50 -6.30 -2.28 -6.08
N ASN A 51 -5.67 -1.13 -6.31
CA ASN A 51 -6.32 0.00 -6.95
C ASN A 51 -6.68 -0.33 -8.40
N VAL A 52 -7.89 0.03 -8.85
CA VAL A 52 -8.29 -0.08 -10.27
C VAL A 52 -7.64 1.01 -11.15
N THR A 53 -6.31 1.00 -11.22
CA THR A 53 -5.48 1.95 -11.98
C THR A 53 -4.63 1.26 -13.06
N GLY A 54 -4.84 -0.03 -13.32
CA GLY A 54 -4.16 -0.83 -14.34
C GLY A 54 -3.83 -2.25 -13.86
N GLU A 55 -2.95 -2.95 -14.56
CA GLU A 55 -2.47 -4.31 -14.25
C GLU A 55 -1.64 -4.46 -12.95
N LEU A 56 -1.39 -5.67 -12.48
CA LEU A 56 -0.52 -5.92 -11.34
C LEU A 56 0.97 -5.83 -11.72
N HIS A 57 1.83 -5.79 -10.71
CA HIS A 57 3.28 -5.82 -10.87
C HIS A 57 3.91 -6.76 -9.83
N MET A 58 5.21 -7.06 -9.90
CA MET A 58 5.83 -8.05 -8.99
C MET A 58 5.68 -7.76 -7.49
N GLY A 59 5.57 -6.49 -7.07
CA GLY A 59 5.18 -6.15 -5.70
C GLY A 59 3.81 -6.73 -5.27
N HIS A 60 2.81 -6.69 -6.15
CA HIS A 60 1.51 -7.32 -5.91
C HIS A 60 1.62 -8.85 -5.91
N ALA A 61 2.42 -9.40 -6.83
CA ALA A 61 2.67 -10.84 -6.91
C ALA A 61 3.33 -11.39 -5.63
N LEU A 62 4.31 -10.67 -5.07
CA LEU A 62 4.94 -10.98 -3.78
C LEU A 62 3.87 -11.02 -2.67
N ASN A 63 3.07 -9.96 -2.56
CA ASN A 63 2.08 -9.85 -1.50
C ASN A 63 1.01 -10.96 -1.59
N ALA A 64 0.49 -11.21 -2.79
CA ALA A 64 -0.47 -12.29 -3.03
C ALA A 64 0.12 -13.67 -2.74
N THR A 65 1.37 -13.92 -3.16
CA THR A 65 2.06 -15.20 -2.93
C THR A 65 2.23 -15.48 -1.43
N ILE A 66 2.64 -14.48 -0.64
CA ILE A 66 2.83 -14.62 0.81
C ILE A 66 1.49 -14.93 1.50
N GLN A 67 0.43 -14.22 1.15
CA GLN A 67 -0.90 -14.46 1.70
C GLN A 67 -1.42 -15.85 1.33
N ASP A 68 -1.25 -16.26 0.08
CA ASP A 68 -1.67 -17.59 -0.38
C ASP A 68 -0.89 -18.72 0.29
N ILE A 69 0.42 -18.53 0.55
CA ILE A 69 1.23 -19.48 1.32
C ILE A 69 0.60 -19.69 2.71
N LEU A 70 0.27 -18.61 3.42
CA LEU A 70 -0.35 -18.68 4.74
C LEU A 70 -1.72 -19.36 4.68
N ILE A 71 -2.55 -19.00 3.70
CA ILE A 71 -3.88 -19.56 3.53
C ILE A 71 -3.82 -21.06 3.23
N ARG A 72 -3.00 -21.50 2.27
CA ARG A 72 -2.83 -22.92 1.94
C ARG A 72 -2.28 -23.71 3.12
N TRP A 73 -1.27 -23.18 3.81
CA TRP A 73 -0.71 -23.80 5.01
C TRP A 73 -1.76 -23.96 6.11
N LYS A 74 -2.46 -22.89 6.48
CA LYS A 74 -3.47 -22.91 7.55
C LYS A 74 -4.66 -23.79 7.18
N ARG A 75 -5.06 -23.79 5.91
CA ARG A 75 -6.07 -24.72 5.37
C ARG A 75 -5.59 -26.13 5.68
N MET A 76 -4.48 -26.58 5.10
CA MET A 76 -3.94 -27.93 5.34
C MET A 76 -3.72 -28.27 6.83
N ALA A 77 -3.46 -27.27 7.69
CA ALA A 77 -3.35 -27.42 9.15
C ALA A 77 -4.69 -27.59 9.88
N GLY A 78 -5.81 -27.62 9.15
CA GLY A 78 -7.17 -27.88 9.61
C GLY A 78 -7.98 -26.61 9.95
N PHE A 79 -7.49 -25.42 9.67
CA PHE A 79 -8.24 -24.18 9.95
C PHE A 79 -9.30 -23.95 8.87
N LYS A 80 -10.40 -23.32 9.27
CA LYS A 80 -11.36 -22.79 8.30
C LYS A 80 -10.86 -21.45 7.76
N THR A 81 -10.26 -21.47 6.58
CA THR A 81 -9.54 -20.32 6.00
C THR A 81 -10.43 -19.47 5.11
N LEU A 82 -10.52 -18.17 5.37
CA LEU A 82 -11.12 -17.21 4.44
C LEU A 82 -10.03 -16.27 3.92
N TRP A 83 -9.79 -16.32 2.61
CA TRP A 83 -9.00 -15.30 1.92
C TRP A 83 -9.94 -14.48 1.05
N LEU A 84 -10.28 -13.28 1.50
CA LEU A 84 -11.29 -12.44 0.87
C LEU A 84 -10.63 -11.52 -0.17
N PRO A 85 -10.96 -11.67 -1.47
CA PRO A 85 -10.46 -10.81 -2.52
C PRO A 85 -11.29 -9.53 -2.65
N GLY A 86 -10.68 -8.48 -3.18
CA GLY A 86 -11.40 -7.28 -3.56
C GLY A 86 -10.51 -6.23 -4.18
N THR A 87 -11.12 -5.17 -4.71
CA THR A 87 -10.44 -4.05 -5.37
C THR A 87 -10.87 -2.71 -4.78
N ASP A 88 -10.00 -1.71 -4.89
CA ASP A 88 -10.23 -0.37 -4.37
C ASP A 88 -10.50 0.58 -5.54
N HIS A 89 -11.60 1.33 -5.43
CA HIS A 89 -11.97 2.41 -6.34
C HIS A 89 -10.88 3.48 -6.48
N ALA A 90 -10.01 3.63 -5.47
CA ALA A 90 -8.81 4.45 -5.45
C ALA A 90 -9.03 5.95 -5.72
N GLY A 91 -10.27 6.46 -5.68
CA GLY A 91 -10.65 7.87 -5.80
C GLY A 91 -9.80 8.65 -6.80
N ILE A 92 -8.97 9.58 -6.30
CA ILE A 92 -8.10 10.44 -7.09
C ILE A 92 -7.17 9.67 -8.05
N ALA A 93 -6.71 8.48 -7.66
CA ALA A 93 -5.78 7.71 -8.47
C ALA A 93 -6.45 7.17 -9.74
N THR A 94 -7.65 6.59 -9.62
CA THR A 94 -8.41 6.10 -10.78
C THR A 94 -8.89 7.26 -11.63
N GLN A 95 -9.40 8.33 -11.02
CA GLN A 95 -9.80 9.53 -11.75
C GLN A 95 -8.64 10.10 -12.58
N ASN A 96 -7.43 10.21 -12.02
CA ASN A 96 -6.27 10.73 -12.73
C ASN A 96 -5.85 9.84 -13.91
N VAL A 97 -5.96 8.51 -13.78
CA VAL A 97 -5.65 7.60 -14.89
C VAL A 97 -6.70 7.69 -16.00
N VAL A 98 -7.99 7.78 -15.65
CA VAL A 98 -9.05 7.97 -16.65
C VAL A 98 -8.92 9.33 -17.34
N GLU A 99 -8.59 10.40 -16.63
CA GLU A 99 -8.29 11.72 -17.21
C GLU A 99 -7.08 11.68 -18.16
N LYS A 100 -6.04 10.90 -17.84
CA LYS A 100 -4.89 10.71 -18.75
C LYS A 100 -5.30 9.98 -20.03
N GLU A 101 -6.23 9.04 -19.95
CA GLU A 101 -6.75 8.35 -21.13
C GLU A 101 -7.61 9.28 -21.99
N LEU A 102 -8.52 10.05 -21.37
CA LEU A 102 -9.32 11.06 -22.07
C LEU A 102 -8.45 12.11 -22.77
N LYS A 103 -7.34 12.51 -22.15
CA LYS A 103 -6.41 13.47 -22.77
C LYS A 103 -5.81 12.94 -24.08
N LYS A 104 -5.62 11.63 -24.23
CA LYS A 104 -5.17 11.03 -25.50
C LYS A 104 -6.21 11.14 -26.61
N GLU A 105 -7.48 11.22 -26.22
CA GLU A 105 -8.62 11.45 -27.12
C GLU A 105 -8.86 12.96 -27.37
N GLY A 106 -8.01 13.84 -26.83
CA GLY A 106 -8.17 15.30 -26.94
C GLY A 106 -9.26 15.89 -26.05
N LEU A 107 -9.84 15.09 -25.14
CA LEU A 107 -10.93 15.50 -24.26
C LEU A 107 -10.47 15.72 -22.82
N THR A 108 -11.17 16.59 -22.11
CA THR A 108 -11.05 16.81 -20.67
C THR A 108 -12.30 16.31 -19.95
N ARG A 109 -12.20 16.08 -18.63
CA ARG A 109 -13.37 15.71 -17.81
C ARG A 109 -14.46 16.78 -17.87
N PHE A 110 -14.08 18.05 -17.98
CA PHE A 110 -15.01 19.17 -17.95
C PHE A 110 -15.83 19.27 -19.23
N GLU A 111 -15.22 19.02 -20.38
CA GLU A 111 -15.92 18.95 -21.68
C GLU A 111 -16.87 17.75 -21.75
N LEU A 112 -16.50 16.63 -21.13
CA LEU A 112 -17.33 15.42 -21.12
C LEU A 112 -18.56 15.56 -20.21
N GLY A 113 -18.46 16.35 -19.15
CA GLY A 113 -19.46 16.46 -18.10
C GLY A 113 -19.40 15.33 -17.07
N ARG A 114 -19.98 15.56 -15.89
CA ARG A 114 -19.85 14.67 -14.72
C ARG A 114 -20.44 13.28 -14.95
N GLU A 115 -21.64 13.18 -15.51
CA GLU A 115 -22.35 11.90 -15.68
C GLU A 115 -21.58 10.97 -16.62
N LYS A 116 -21.29 11.43 -17.83
CA LYS A 116 -20.51 10.67 -18.84
C LYS A 116 -19.10 10.35 -18.36
N PHE A 117 -18.47 11.24 -17.60
CA PHE A 117 -17.18 10.93 -16.98
C PHE A 117 -17.29 9.76 -15.99
N LEU A 118 -18.30 9.75 -15.12
CA LEU A 118 -18.52 8.65 -14.17
C LEU A 118 -18.79 7.32 -14.87
N GLU A 119 -19.56 7.33 -15.97
CA GLU A 119 -19.77 6.15 -16.82
C GLU A 119 -18.44 5.60 -17.34
N ARG A 120 -17.56 6.49 -17.85
CA ARG A 120 -16.22 6.08 -18.31
C ARG A 120 -15.37 5.50 -17.18
N VAL A 121 -15.45 6.06 -15.97
CA VAL A 121 -14.73 5.52 -14.80
C VAL A 121 -15.26 4.14 -14.41
N TRP A 122 -16.57 3.90 -14.49
CA TRP A 122 -17.15 2.57 -14.26
C TRP A 122 -16.71 1.55 -15.30
N GLN A 123 -16.69 1.92 -16.59
CA GLN A 123 -16.16 1.08 -17.67
C GLN A 123 -14.68 0.72 -17.43
N TRP A 124 -13.88 1.69 -17.01
CA TRP A 124 -12.49 1.49 -16.62
C TRP A 124 -12.37 0.50 -15.45
N LYS A 125 -13.18 0.68 -14.39
CA LYS A 125 -13.23 -0.23 -13.24
C LYS A 125 -13.58 -1.65 -13.67
N GLU A 126 -14.54 -1.85 -14.57
CA GLU A 126 -14.93 -3.19 -15.02
C GLU A 126 -13.78 -3.87 -15.79
N LYS A 127 -13.18 -3.15 -16.74
CA LYS A 127 -12.04 -3.66 -17.52
C LYS A 127 -10.87 -4.06 -16.60
N TYR A 128 -10.36 -3.12 -15.81
CA TYR A 128 -9.15 -3.36 -15.02
C TYR A 128 -9.40 -4.15 -13.75
N GLY A 129 -10.60 -4.07 -13.17
CA GLY A 129 -11.01 -4.93 -12.07
C GLY A 129 -10.97 -6.40 -12.49
N ASN A 130 -11.51 -6.73 -13.66
CA ASN A 130 -11.49 -8.10 -14.18
C ASN A 130 -10.05 -8.56 -14.50
N ILE A 131 -9.24 -7.71 -15.12
CA ILE A 131 -7.81 -8.02 -15.38
C ILE A 131 -7.07 -8.35 -14.08
N ILE A 132 -7.21 -7.52 -13.04
CA ILE A 132 -6.56 -7.74 -11.74
C ILE A 132 -6.95 -9.10 -11.14
N LEU A 133 -8.24 -9.44 -11.18
CA LEU A 133 -8.73 -10.71 -10.66
C LEU A 133 -8.21 -11.90 -11.46
N GLU A 134 -8.18 -11.81 -12.79
CA GLU A 134 -7.61 -12.86 -13.65
C GLU A 134 -6.10 -13.01 -13.45
N GLN A 135 -5.35 -11.93 -13.24
CA GLN A 135 -3.93 -11.99 -12.90
C GLN A 135 -3.71 -12.73 -11.57
N LEU A 136 -4.53 -12.46 -10.55
CA LEU A 136 -4.47 -13.19 -9.28
C LEU A 136 -4.81 -14.69 -9.46
N LYS A 137 -5.79 -15.03 -10.31
CA LYS A 137 -6.14 -16.42 -10.64
C LYS A 137 -5.01 -17.13 -11.37
N LYS A 138 -4.40 -16.50 -12.39
CA LYS A 138 -3.24 -17.03 -13.12
C LYS A 138 -2.02 -17.26 -12.22
N MET A 139 -1.81 -16.42 -11.20
CA MET A 139 -0.82 -16.67 -10.14
C MET A 139 -1.16 -17.83 -9.20
N GLY A 140 -2.31 -18.48 -9.36
CA GLY A 140 -2.75 -19.60 -8.53
C GLY A 140 -3.32 -19.20 -7.18
N SER A 141 -3.82 -17.97 -7.03
CA SER A 141 -4.39 -17.50 -5.76
C SER A 141 -5.63 -18.35 -5.37
N SER A 142 -5.66 -18.83 -4.12
CA SER A 142 -6.76 -19.64 -3.58
C SER A 142 -7.83 -18.83 -2.83
N CYS A 143 -8.17 -17.67 -3.37
CA CYS A 143 -9.17 -16.73 -2.83
C CYS A 143 -10.59 -17.28 -2.92
N ASP A 144 -11.45 -16.88 -1.99
CA ASP A 144 -12.89 -17.09 -2.14
C ASP A 144 -13.50 -16.05 -3.09
N TRP A 145 -13.45 -16.33 -4.38
CA TRP A 145 -13.98 -15.45 -5.43
C TRP A 145 -15.49 -15.17 -5.30
N SER A 146 -16.24 -16.04 -4.61
CA SER A 146 -17.68 -15.84 -4.38
C SER A 146 -17.98 -14.69 -3.41
N ARG A 147 -16.96 -14.21 -2.68
CA ARG A 147 -17.05 -13.12 -1.71
C ARG A 147 -16.22 -11.90 -2.14
N THR A 148 -15.98 -11.74 -3.43
CA THR A 148 -15.21 -10.61 -3.96
C THR A 148 -15.91 -9.29 -3.60
N ARG A 149 -15.14 -8.33 -3.08
CA ARG A 149 -15.64 -7.01 -2.66
C ARG A 149 -15.08 -5.89 -3.51
N PHE A 150 -15.83 -4.80 -3.59
CA PHE A 150 -15.38 -3.55 -4.17
C PHE A 150 -15.72 -2.42 -3.21
N THR A 151 -14.81 -1.46 -3.02
CA THR A 151 -15.02 -0.39 -2.03
C THR A 151 -16.26 0.46 -2.31
N MET A 152 -16.78 0.50 -3.53
CA MET A 152 -18.05 1.17 -3.86
C MET A 152 -19.18 0.19 -4.23
N ASP A 153 -19.12 -1.07 -3.78
CA ASP A 153 -20.29 -1.96 -3.88
C ASP A 153 -21.41 -1.50 -2.92
N GLN A 154 -22.66 -1.89 -3.22
CA GLN A 154 -23.85 -1.36 -2.53
C GLN A 154 -23.82 -1.55 -1.00
N ASP A 155 -23.33 -2.69 -0.52
CA ASP A 155 -23.23 -2.95 0.91
C ASP A 155 -22.08 -2.15 1.53
N TYR A 156 -20.97 -1.98 0.81
CA TYR A 156 -19.83 -1.19 1.25
C TYR A 156 -20.14 0.31 1.32
N VAL A 157 -20.91 0.85 0.37
CA VAL A 157 -21.38 2.25 0.41
C VAL A 157 -22.16 2.51 1.71
N LYS A 158 -23.09 1.61 2.06
CA LYS A 158 -23.85 1.71 3.32
C LYS A 158 -22.96 1.68 4.56
N ALA A 159 -21.87 0.92 4.52
CA ALA A 159 -20.88 0.91 5.59
C ALA A 159 -20.18 2.26 5.73
N VAL A 160 -19.75 2.85 4.62
CA VAL A 160 -19.11 4.17 4.60
C VAL A 160 -20.06 5.25 5.12
N GLU A 161 -21.30 5.27 4.65
CA GLU A 161 -22.34 6.19 5.12
C GLU A 161 -22.59 6.03 6.63
N THR A 162 -22.73 4.79 7.10
CA THR A 162 -22.93 4.51 8.53
C THR A 162 -21.76 5.00 9.38
N ALA A 163 -20.52 4.80 8.91
CA ALA A 163 -19.32 5.28 9.60
C ALA A 163 -19.26 6.81 9.64
N PHE A 164 -19.58 7.48 8.54
CA PHE A 164 -19.64 8.93 8.45
C PHE A 164 -20.67 9.48 9.44
N LEU A 165 -21.92 9.01 9.36
CA LEU A 165 -23.00 9.48 10.23
C LEU A 165 -22.71 9.23 11.71
N HIS A 166 -22.04 8.13 12.06
CA HIS A 166 -21.60 7.86 13.42
C HIS A 166 -20.60 8.90 13.93
N TYR A 167 -19.57 9.22 13.15
CA TYR A 167 -18.58 10.22 13.55
C TYR A 167 -19.16 11.64 13.56
N TYR A 168 -20.09 11.93 12.65
CA TYR A 168 -20.81 13.19 12.59
C TYR A 168 -21.71 13.39 13.82
N LYS A 169 -22.53 12.39 14.18
CA LYS A 169 -23.37 12.42 15.39
C LYS A 169 -22.56 12.57 16.69
N LYS A 170 -21.30 12.13 16.69
CA LYS A 170 -20.38 12.31 17.83
C LYS A 170 -19.72 13.69 17.90
N GLY A 171 -19.94 14.58 16.92
CA GLY A 171 -19.24 15.86 16.82
C GLY A 171 -17.75 15.73 16.47
N TRP A 172 -17.32 14.56 15.97
CA TRP A 172 -15.93 14.33 15.56
C TRP A 172 -15.68 14.74 14.12
N ILE A 173 -16.71 14.67 13.27
CA ILE A 173 -16.68 15.31 11.95
C ILE A 173 -17.20 16.73 12.10
N TYR A 174 -16.44 17.69 11.57
CA TYR A 174 -16.83 19.09 11.54
C TYR A 174 -16.41 19.72 10.21
N ARG A 175 -17.11 20.77 9.82
CA ARG A 175 -16.75 21.63 8.68
C ARG A 175 -15.97 22.83 9.21
N GLY A 176 -14.88 23.19 8.56
CA GLY A 176 -14.08 24.34 8.98
C GLY A 176 -13.21 24.88 7.86
N LYS A 177 -12.90 26.17 7.95
CA LYS A 177 -11.98 26.84 7.03
C LYS A 177 -10.54 26.72 7.55
N LYS A 178 -9.69 26.05 6.79
CA LYS A 178 -8.25 25.92 7.09
C LYS A 178 -7.45 26.05 5.80
N VAL A 179 -6.16 26.32 5.94
CA VAL A 179 -5.23 26.10 4.82
C VAL A 179 -5.09 24.61 4.54
N ILE A 180 -5.12 24.26 3.27
CA ILE A 180 -5.01 22.89 2.79
C ILE A 180 -3.98 22.81 1.67
N ASN A 181 -3.45 21.61 1.46
CA ASN A 181 -2.68 21.32 0.27
C ASN A 181 -3.65 21.15 -0.91
N TRP A 182 -3.54 22.02 -1.90
CA TRP A 182 -4.40 22.06 -3.07
C TRP A 182 -3.59 21.72 -4.32
N CYS A 183 -4.10 20.78 -5.11
CA CYS A 183 -3.52 20.49 -6.42
C CYS A 183 -4.25 21.29 -7.50
N PRO A 184 -3.62 22.31 -8.13
CA PRO A 184 -4.29 23.14 -9.13
C PRO A 184 -4.66 22.37 -10.41
N ARG A 185 -3.92 21.31 -10.72
CA ARG A 185 -4.22 20.43 -11.86
C ARG A 185 -5.40 19.51 -11.58
N CYS A 186 -5.42 18.84 -10.43
CA CYS A 186 -6.49 17.90 -10.09
C CYS A 186 -7.75 18.61 -9.58
N GLN A 187 -7.59 19.88 -9.17
CA GLN A 187 -8.58 20.73 -8.51
C GLN A 187 -9.20 20.04 -7.30
N THR A 188 -8.34 19.64 -6.36
CA THR A 188 -8.77 18.94 -5.16
C THR A 188 -7.75 19.09 -4.04
N SER A 189 -8.26 18.98 -2.81
CA SER A 189 -7.46 18.91 -1.60
C SER A 189 -6.69 17.59 -1.49
N LEU A 190 -5.51 17.64 -0.86
CA LEU A 190 -4.67 16.48 -0.54
C LEU A 190 -4.32 16.48 0.94
N SER A 191 -4.29 15.27 1.53
CA SER A 191 -3.79 15.08 2.90
C SER A 191 -2.26 15.25 2.93
N ASP A 192 -1.70 15.63 4.08
CA ASP A 192 -0.24 15.74 4.28
C ASP A 192 0.53 14.45 3.91
N LEU A 193 -0.12 13.29 4.08
CA LEU A 193 0.43 11.98 3.71
C LEU A 193 0.38 11.68 2.19
N GLU A 194 -0.20 12.55 1.39
CA GLU A 194 -0.36 12.44 -0.07
C GLU A 194 0.55 13.42 -0.84
N ILE A 195 1.58 13.94 -0.17
CA ILE A 195 2.53 14.91 -0.72
C ILE A 195 3.90 14.25 -0.88
N GLU A 196 4.58 14.56 -1.98
CA GLU A 196 5.98 14.22 -2.18
C GLU A 196 6.81 15.51 -2.22
N TYR A 197 7.99 15.51 -1.60
CA TYR A 197 8.92 16.63 -1.65
C TYR A 197 9.96 16.37 -2.73
N LYS A 198 10.19 17.35 -3.61
CA LYS A 198 11.28 17.32 -4.60
C LYS A 198 12.16 18.54 -4.46
N GLU A 199 13.47 18.31 -4.50
CA GLU A 199 14.45 19.39 -4.55
C GLU A 199 14.53 19.96 -5.96
N GLU A 200 14.40 21.28 -6.08
CA GLU A 200 14.57 22.02 -7.31
C GLU A 200 15.45 23.25 -7.08
N ARG A 201 16.21 23.65 -8.09
CA ARG A 201 16.96 24.90 -8.03
C ARG A 201 16.00 26.08 -8.16
N GLY A 202 16.12 27.03 -7.27
CA GLY A 202 15.41 28.30 -7.33
C GLY A 202 16.27 29.40 -6.71
N ASN A 203 15.60 30.45 -6.25
CA ASN A 203 16.28 31.60 -5.65
C ASN A 203 15.68 31.95 -4.29
N LEU A 204 16.48 32.64 -3.49
CA LEU A 204 16.08 33.33 -2.29
C LEU A 204 16.19 34.84 -2.55
N TRP A 205 15.05 35.53 -2.53
CA TRP A 205 14.96 36.96 -2.77
C TRP A 205 14.95 37.73 -1.45
N TYR A 206 15.77 38.78 -1.38
CA TYR A 206 15.87 39.67 -0.23
C TYR A 206 15.17 40.98 -0.55
N ILE A 207 14.02 41.23 0.09
CA ILE A 207 13.11 42.32 -0.25
C ILE A 207 12.99 43.27 0.95
N LYS A 208 13.20 44.56 0.71
CA LYS A 208 13.11 45.64 1.70
C LYS A 208 11.66 46.05 1.93
N TYR A 209 11.26 46.09 3.20
CA TYR A 209 9.97 46.60 3.66
C TYR A 209 10.23 47.89 4.44
N LEU A 210 9.65 49.00 3.99
CA LEU A 210 9.90 50.30 4.62
C LEU A 210 9.20 50.37 5.98
N LEU A 211 9.91 50.80 7.03
CA LEU A 211 9.32 51.11 8.33
C LEU A 211 8.45 52.36 8.20
N LYS A 212 7.24 52.30 8.76
CA LYS A 212 6.37 53.48 8.81
C LYS A 212 6.92 54.47 9.84
N GLY A 213 7.39 55.63 9.36
CA GLY A 213 7.80 56.76 10.21
C GLY A 213 6.61 57.46 10.86
N GLY A 214 6.79 57.94 12.09
CA GLY A 214 5.87 58.89 12.71
C GLY A 214 6.02 60.25 12.03
N THR A 215 4.88 60.83 11.63
CA THR A 215 4.66 62.22 11.16
C THR A 215 5.75 62.84 10.26
N GLY A 216 5.49 62.83 8.95
CA GLY A 216 5.89 63.90 8.03
C GLY A 216 7.35 63.90 7.57
N GLU A 217 7.68 63.13 6.53
CA GLU A 217 8.61 63.49 5.44
C GLU A 217 8.65 62.34 4.43
N GLY A 218 8.87 62.67 3.15
CA GLY A 218 8.67 61.76 2.01
C GLY A 218 9.45 60.45 2.10
N GLN A 219 8.75 59.33 1.90
CA GLN A 219 9.37 58.00 1.85
C GLN A 219 10.23 57.86 0.59
N GLY A 220 11.54 58.06 0.72
CA GLY A 220 12.55 57.81 -0.31
C GLY A 220 13.21 56.43 -0.18
N ARG A 221 14.10 56.08 -1.12
CA ARG A 221 14.88 54.83 -1.16
C ARG A 221 15.72 54.57 0.09
N ASP A 222 16.07 55.61 0.84
CA ASP A 222 16.90 55.54 2.07
C ASP A 222 16.08 55.52 3.37
N SER A 223 14.76 55.36 3.27
CA SER A 223 13.91 55.21 4.44
C SER A 223 14.31 53.97 5.27
N PRO A 224 14.26 54.04 6.61
CA PRO A 224 14.60 52.90 7.45
C PRO A 224 13.72 51.70 7.05
N SER A 225 14.34 50.55 6.81
CA SER A 225 13.66 49.37 6.28
C SER A 225 14.09 48.09 6.99
N ILE A 226 13.29 47.05 6.83
CA ILE A 226 13.62 45.69 7.28
C ILE A 226 13.60 44.76 6.07
N THR A 227 14.64 43.95 5.93
CA THR A 227 14.79 43.05 4.76
C THR A 227 14.26 41.68 5.09
N VAL A 228 13.32 41.20 4.28
CA VAL A 228 12.71 39.87 4.37
C VAL A 228 13.34 38.95 3.34
N ALA A 229 13.69 37.72 3.74
CA ALA A 229 14.11 36.67 2.82
C ALA A 229 12.91 35.78 2.46
N THR A 230 12.66 35.57 1.16
CA THR A 230 11.55 34.73 0.68
C THR A 230 11.91 33.96 -0.58
N THR A 231 11.38 32.75 -0.73
CA THR A 231 11.45 31.93 -1.95
C THR A 231 10.22 32.08 -2.84
N ARG A 232 9.21 32.85 -2.39
CA ARG A 232 7.95 33.08 -3.12
C ARG A 232 7.57 34.56 -3.11
N PRO A 233 8.24 35.43 -3.89
CA PRO A 233 7.91 36.85 -3.98
C PRO A 233 6.44 37.09 -4.31
N GLU A 234 5.83 36.28 -5.18
CA GLU A 234 4.44 36.42 -5.60
C GLU A 234 3.42 36.32 -4.46
N THR A 235 3.77 35.60 -3.38
CA THR A 235 2.88 35.46 -2.21
C THR A 235 2.87 36.71 -1.35
N MET A 236 3.84 37.63 -1.50
CA MET A 236 3.95 38.84 -0.67
C MET A 236 2.71 39.73 -0.77
N LEU A 237 1.97 39.66 -1.87
CA LEU A 237 0.71 40.40 -2.05
C LEU A 237 -0.31 40.07 -0.94
N GLY A 238 -0.20 38.88 -0.32
CA GLY A 238 -1.05 38.41 0.77
C GLY A 238 -0.47 38.63 2.18
N ASP A 239 0.65 39.33 2.33
CA ASP A 239 1.34 39.45 3.62
C ASP A 239 0.55 40.24 4.65
N MET A 240 0.47 39.70 5.86
CA MET A 240 -0.31 40.26 6.97
C MET A 240 0.55 40.67 8.15
N ALA A 241 1.80 40.24 8.18
CA ALA A 241 2.80 40.67 9.16
C ALA A 241 4.21 40.35 8.64
N VAL A 242 5.20 40.91 9.33
CA VAL A 242 6.59 40.47 9.26
C VAL A 242 6.94 39.88 10.63
N ALA A 243 7.51 38.68 10.67
CA ALA A 243 7.86 38.01 11.92
C ALA A 243 9.36 37.93 12.13
N VAL A 244 9.76 38.15 13.39
CA VAL A 244 11.14 37.98 13.87
C VAL A 244 11.17 37.05 15.08
N ASN A 245 12.31 36.42 15.36
CA ASN A 245 12.43 35.60 16.57
C ASN A 245 12.51 36.49 17.82
N PRO A 246 11.75 36.22 18.90
CA PRO A 246 11.82 37.00 20.15
C PRO A 246 13.22 37.05 20.80
N LYS A 247 14.08 36.06 20.52
CA LYS A 247 15.46 35.99 21.03
C LYS A 247 16.46 36.72 20.14
N ASP A 248 16.05 37.20 18.97
CA ASP A 248 16.91 37.93 18.06
C ASP A 248 17.07 39.38 18.51
N LYS A 249 18.23 39.70 19.08
CA LYS A 249 18.53 41.04 19.60
C LYS A 249 18.54 42.10 18.48
N ARG A 250 18.80 41.73 17.22
CA ARG A 250 18.90 42.66 16.07
C ARG A 250 17.59 43.40 15.82
N TYR A 251 16.45 42.72 16.04
CA TYR A 251 15.13 43.23 15.66
C TYR A 251 14.19 43.50 16.84
N LYS A 252 14.66 43.31 18.08
CA LYS A 252 13.84 43.47 19.30
C LYS A 252 13.14 44.83 19.38
N ASN A 253 13.82 45.89 18.97
CA ASN A 253 13.30 47.27 19.00
C ASN A 253 12.32 47.59 17.85
N LEU A 254 12.12 46.65 16.91
CA LEU A 254 11.19 46.81 15.78
C LEU A 254 9.86 46.09 16.01
N VAL A 255 9.79 45.16 16.96
CA VAL A 255 8.56 44.45 17.29
C VAL A 255 7.48 45.44 17.75
N GLY A 256 6.28 45.34 17.17
CA GLY A 256 5.17 46.26 17.41
C GLY A 256 5.13 47.47 16.46
N LYS A 257 6.22 47.78 15.74
CA LYS A 257 6.20 48.79 14.66
C LYS A 257 5.48 48.24 13.43
N LYS A 258 5.15 49.14 12.50
CA LYS A 258 4.53 48.78 11.22
C LYS A 258 5.52 48.99 10.07
N VAL A 259 5.36 48.17 9.04
CA VAL A 259 6.03 48.32 7.76
C VAL A 259 5.02 48.47 6.64
N ILE A 260 5.46 49.04 5.52
CA ILE A 260 4.68 49.16 4.30
C ILE A 260 5.13 48.03 3.37
N LEU A 261 4.18 47.18 3.00
CA LEU A 261 4.34 46.11 2.04
C LEU A 261 4.58 46.72 0.64
N PRO A 262 5.75 46.47 0.00
CA PRO A 262 6.02 46.94 -1.34
C PRO A 262 4.97 46.46 -2.36
N LEU A 263 4.78 47.22 -3.45
CA LEU A 263 3.83 46.97 -4.55
C LEU A 263 2.33 47.05 -4.19
N VAL A 264 1.97 46.82 -2.93
CA VAL A 264 0.57 46.87 -2.44
C VAL A 264 0.30 48.12 -1.61
N ASN A 265 1.33 48.74 -1.04
CA ASN A 265 1.24 49.89 -0.13
C ASN A 265 0.32 49.63 1.08
N ARG A 266 0.33 48.39 1.59
CA ARG A 266 -0.43 47.98 2.78
C ARG A 266 0.44 48.06 4.03
N GLU A 267 -0.10 48.61 5.11
CA GLU A 267 0.54 48.60 6.42
C GLU A 267 0.36 47.25 7.11
N ILE A 268 1.46 46.65 7.54
CA ILE A 268 1.47 45.38 8.27
C ILE A 268 2.36 45.46 9.51
N PRO A 269 1.99 44.83 10.64
CA PRO A 269 2.78 44.85 11.87
C PRO A 269 4.03 43.97 11.79
N ILE A 270 5.05 44.33 12.57
CA ILE A 270 6.17 43.45 12.92
C ILE A 270 5.82 42.70 14.21
N ILE A 271 5.77 41.37 14.15
CA ILE A 271 5.44 40.49 15.27
C ILE A 271 6.65 39.65 15.69
N ALA A 272 6.59 39.08 16.90
CA ALA A 272 7.62 38.18 17.40
C ALA A 272 7.05 36.76 17.57
N ASP A 273 7.62 35.76 16.88
CA ASP A 273 7.23 34.35 17.03
C ASP A 273 8.44 33.42 17.11
N ARG A 274 8.35 32.39 17.96
CA ARG A 274 9.43 31.42 18.19
C ARG A 274 9.63 30.45 17.02
N LEU A 275 8.67 30.34 16.11
CA LEU A 275 8.78 29.51 14.90
C LEU A 275 9.74 30.11 13.86
N VAL A 276 10.09 31.39 13.97
CA VAL A 276 11.05 32.04 13.07
C VAL A 276 12.47 31.60 13.40
N ASP A 277 13.23 31.12 12.42
CA ASP A 277 14.66 30.81 12.59
C ASP A 277 15.52 32.08 12.42
N PRO A 278 16.20 32.58 13.46
CA PRO A 278 17.05 33.76 13.35
C PRO A 278 18.28 33.56 12.46
N LYS A 279 18.68 32.31 12.17
CA LYS A 279 19.85 31.99 11.34
C LYS A 279 19.54 31.90 9.85
N PHE A 280 18.27 31.77 9.47
CA PHE A 280 17.87 31.61 8.08
C PHE A 280 17.68 32.97 7.40
N GLY A 281 18.35 33.19 6.27
CA GLY A 281 18.30 34.47 5.53
C GLY A 281 18.67 35.65 6.42
N THR A 282 17.78 36.63 6.56
CA THR A 282 17.95 37.78 7.46
C THR A 282 17.53 37.51 8.91
N GLY A 283 16.88 36.37 9.20
CA GLY A 283 16.17 36.15 10.47
C GLY A 283 14.80 36.84 10.54
N VAL A 284 14.35 37.40 9.41
CA VAL A 284 13.07 38.09 9.24
C VAL A 284 12.26 37.38 8.14
N VAL A 285 11.03 36.98 8.45
CA VAL A 285 10.17 36.20 7.54
C VAL A 285 8.86 36.95 7.29
N LYS A 286 8.41 37.00 6.04
CA LYS A 286 7.06 37.47 5.72
C LYS A 286 6.03 36.46 6.20
N ILE A 287 4.91 36.94 6.74
CA ILE A 287 3.80 36.08 7.14
C ILE A 287 2.68 36.21 6.13
N THR A 288 2.47 35.16 5.34
CA THR A 288 1.40 35.04 4.34
C THR A 288 0.42 33.93 4.72
N PRO A 289 -0.52 34.17 5.65
CA PRO A 289 -1.32 33.12 6.28
C PRO A 289 -2.13 32.23 5.34
N ALA A 290 -2.47 32.73 4.14
CA ALA A 290 -3.27 32.00 3.18
C ALA A 290 -2.47 30.96 2.36
N HIS A 291 -1.14 31.08 2.30
CA HIS A 291 -0.31 30.41 1.30
C HIS A 291 0.90 29.65 1.85
N ASP A 292 1.01 29.56 3.18
CA ASP A 292 2.01 28.74 3.86
C ASP A 292 1.45 28.16 5.17
N LEU A 293 1.81 26.91 5.49
CA LEU A 293 1.30 26.21 6.68
C LEU A 293 1.86 26.77 7.99
N THR A 294 3.14 27.15 8.00
CA THR A 294 3.81 27.73 9.17
C THR A 294 3.27 29.14 9.42
N ASP A 295 3.12 29.94 8.36
CA ASP A 295 2.53 31.28 8.43
C ASP A 295 1.09 31.23 8.92
N TYR A 296 0.33 30.22 8.50
CA TYR A 296 -1.01 29.98 9.04
C TYR A 296 -0.97 29.67 10.55
N GLU A 297 -0.08 28.81 11.02
CA GLU A 297 0.06 28.51 12.46
C GLU A 297 0.46 29.74 13.28
N ILE A 298 1.33 30.60 12.74
CA ILE A 298 1.67 31.90 13.35
C ILE A 298 0.44 32.82 13.34
N SER A 299 -0.28 32.90 12.23
CA SER A 299 -1.47 33.76 12.11
C SER A 299 -2.53 33.47 13.16
N LEU A 300 -2.74 32.19 13.51
CA LEU A 300 -3.69 31.78 14.54
C LEU A 300 -3.27 32.23 15.95
N LYS A 301 -1.97 32.28 16.25
CA LYS A 301 -1.46 32.74 17.56
C LYS A 301 -1.59 34.25 17.72
N HIS A 302 -1.41 34.99 16.62
CA HIS A 302 -1.37 36.45 16.61
C HIS A 302 -2.68 37.09 16.08
N ASN A 303 -3.71 36.29 15.82
CA ASN A 303 -5.00 36.71 15.28
C ASN A 303 -4.89 37.54 13.98
N LEU A 304 -4.03 37.11 13.05
CA LEU A 304 -3.83 37.81 11.78
C LEU A 304 -4.92 37.41 10.76
N PRO A 305 -5.40 38.36 9.93
CA PRO A 305 -6.30 38.06 8.83
C PRO A 305 -5.66 37.12 7.79
N MET A 306 -6.47 36.58 6.87
CA MET A 306 -5.97 35.78 5.74
C MET A 306 -6.43 36.38 4.42
N ILE A 307 -5.49 36.78 3.55
CA ILE A 307 -5.80 37.19 2.17
C ILE A 307 -5.21 36.19 1.18
N GLN A 308 -6.09 35.41 0.58
CA GLN A 308 -5.73 34.54 -0.53
C GLN A 308 -5.54 35.37 -1.81
N VAL A 309 -4.29 35.45 -2.27
CA VAL A 309 -3.88 36.10 -3.54
C VAL A 309 -3.68 35.16 -4.74
N ILE A 310 -3.67 33.84 -4.52
CA ILE A 310 -3.54 32.81 -5.56
C ILE A 310 -4.87 32.04 -5.64
N SER A 311 -5.39 31.83 -6.85
CA SER A 311 -6.61 31.07 -7.12
C SER A 311 -6.37 29.56 -7.11
N GLU A 312 -7.45 28.79 -7.12
CA GLU A 312 -7.42 27.32 -7.26
C GLU A 312 -6.78 26.84 -8.57
N GLN A 313 -6.66 27.72 -9.58
CA GLN A 313 -6.03 27.43 -10.87
C GLN A 313 -4.55 27.82 -10.90
N ALA A 314 -3.94 28.12 -9.75
CA ALA A 314 -2.55 28.58 -9.64
C ALA A 314 -2.27 29.85 -10.46
N LYS A 315 -3.21 30.80 -10.42
CA LYS A 315 -3.08 32.15 -11.00
C LYS A 315 -3.31 33.21 -9.93
N ILE A 316 -2.80 34.41 -10.14
CA ILE A 316 -3.12 35.54 -9.27
C ILE A 316 -4.60 35.90 -9.41
N VAL A 317 -5.31 36.04 -8.28
CA VAL A 317 -6.76 36.27 -8.27
C VAL A 317 -7.17 37.56 -9.00
N GLU A 318 -8.21 37.48 -9.83
CA GLU A 318 -8.66 38.60 -10.68
C GLU A 318 -9.58 39.60 -9.95
N LYS A 319 -10.44 39.12 -9.04
CA LYS A 319 -11.54 39.92 -8.48
C LYS A 319 -11.34 40.38 -7.04
N LYS A 320 -10.11 40.40 -6.52
CA LYS A 320 -9.82 40.87 -5.15
C LYS A 320 -9.21 42.27 -5.14
N VAL A 321 -9.85 43.16 -4.38
CA VAL A 321 -9.47 44.57 -4.22
C VAL A 321 -8.01 44.73 -3.76
N HIS A 322 -7.51 43.80 -2.94
CA HIS A 322 -6.19 43.88 -2.32
C HIS A 322 -5.02 43.41 -3.20
N VAL A 323 -5.26 43.05 -4.47
CA VAL A 323 -4.23 42.65 -5.43
C VAL A 323 -4.07 43.74 -6.49
N PRO A 324 -2.86 44.28 -6.75
CA PRO A 324 -2.64 45.29 -7.78
C PRO A 324 -3.06 44.80 -9.16
N ILE A 325 -3.70 45.68 -9.94
CA ILE A 325 -4.29 45.36 -11.25
C ILE A 325 -3.25 44.76 -12.20
N SER A 326 -2.01 45.22 -12.12
CA SER A 326 -0.89 44.78 -12.95
C SER A 326 -0.55 43.30 -12.84
N TYR A 327 -0.93 42.62 -11.75
CA TYR A 327 -0.60 41.21 -11.52
C TYR A 327 -1.79 40.26 -11.66
N ARG A 328 -3.01 40.78 -11.75
CA ARG A 328 -4.24 39.97 -11.79
C ARG A 328 -4.28 39.05 -13.02
N GLY A 329 -4.66 37.80 -12.84
CA GLY A 329 -4.80 36.81 -13.91
C GLY A 329 -3.48 36.17 -14.40
N LEU A 330 -2.32 36.71 -14.01
CA LEU A 330 -1.02 36.13 -14.34
C LEU A 330 -0.83 34.75 -13.70
N SER A 331 -0.11 33.86 -14.38
CA SER A 331 0.39 32.66 -13.74
C SER A 331 1.38 33.01 -12.62
N ILE A 332 1.62 32.07 -11.70
CA ILE A 332 2.55 32.26 -10.58
C ILE A 332 3.96 32.65 -11.04
N LEU A 333 4.46 32.02 -12.12
CA LEU A 333 5.79 32.30 -12.64
C LEU A 333 5.87 33.69 -13.29
N GLU A 334 4.90 34.03 -14.15
CA GLU A 334 4.81 35.36 -14.78
C GLU A 334 4.67 36.46 -13.73
N ALA A 335 3.84 36.24 -12.70
CA ALA A 335 3.67 37.18 -11.60
C ALA A 335 4.99 37.36 -10.82
N ARG A 336 5.69 36.26 -10.51
CA ARG A 336 6.98 36.31 -9.82
C ARG A 336 8.02 37.10 -10.62
N GLU A 337 8.19 36.79 -11.90
CA GLU A 337 9.15 37.49 -12.77
C GLU A 337 8.85 38.98 -12.87
N LYS A 338 7.57 39.33 -13.07
CA LYS A 338 7.14 40.73 -13.15
C LYS A 338 7.36 41.47 -11.84
N MET A 339 6.99 40.87 -10.72
CA MET A 339 7.15 41.48 -9.39
C MET A 339 8.61 41.68 -9.03
N VAL A 340 9.50 40.73 -9.35
CA VAL A 340 10.94 40.88 -9.11
C VAL A 340 11.50 42.07 -9.91
N LYS A 341 11.13 42.21 -11.19
CA LYS A 341 11.51 43.37 -12.03
C LYS A 341 10.98 44.69 -11.46
N ASP A 342 9.73 44.71 -11.00
CA ASP A 342 9.13 45.91 -10.41
C ASP A 342 9.81 46.29 -9.08
N LEU A 343 10.13 45.31 -8.23
CA LEU A 343 10.88 45.54 -6.98
C LEU A 343 12.29 46.05 -7.24
N GLU A 344 12.98 45.53 -8.25
CA GLU A 344 14.30 46.00 -8.66
C GLU A 344 14.24 47.44 -9.18
N LYS A 345 13.30 47.75 -10.07
CA LYS A 345 13.08 49.12 -10.59
C LYS A 345 12.80 50.12 -9.46
N LEU A 346 11.98 49.72 -8.48
CA LEU A 346 11.66 50.56 -7.32
C LEU A 346 12.79 50.62 -6.27
N GLY A 347 13.80 49.76 -6.38
CA GLY A 347 14.93 49.69 -5.43
C GLY A 347 14.62 48.96 -4.12
N PHE A 348 13.55 48.16 -4.09
CA PHE A 348 13.18 47.32 -2.94
C PHE A 348 13.84 45.94 -2.96
N LEU A 349 14.39 45.50 -4.08
CA LEU A 349 15.17 44.26 -4.16
C LEU A 349 16.61 44.54 -3.71
N GLU A 350 17.06 43.88 -2.64
CA GLU A 350 18.40 44.07 -2.09
C GLU A 350 19.44 43.15 -2.72
N LYS A 351 19.12 41.86 -2.81
CA LYS A 351 19.95 40.84 -3.47
C LYS A 351 19.14 39.59 -3.80
N VAL A 352 19.70 38.74 -4.64
CA VAL A 352 19.17 37.43 -5.00
C VAL A 352 20.27 36.40 -4.81
N GLU A 353 19.94 35.29 -4.16
CA GLU A 353 20.86 34.16 -3.95
C GLU A 353 20.30 32.89 -4.56
N ASP A 354 21.17 32.03 -5.09
CA ASP A 354 20.77 30.70 -5.51
C ASP A 354 20.42 29.85 -4.29
N TYR A 355 19.29 29.13 -4.36
CA TYR A 355 18.79 28.36 -3.24
C TYR A 355 18.10 27.08 -3.70
N SER A 356 18.34 25.97 -2.98
CA SER A 356 17.67 24.70 -3.24
C SER A 356 16.32 24.68 -2.54
N LEU A 357 15.24 24.59 -3.31
CA LEU A 357 13.86 24.57 -2.85
C LEU A 357 13.38 23.14 -2.65
N SER A 358 12.77 22.86 -1.50
CA SER A 358 12.00 21.62 -1.30
C SER A 358 10.52 21.88 -1.65
N LEU A 359 10.13 21.60 -2.89
CA LEU A 359 8.78 21.83 -3.37
C LEU A 359 7.85 20.66 -3.03
N SER A 360 6.67 21.00 -2.52
CA SER A 360 5.58 20.06 -2.29
C SER A 360 4.89 19.74 -3.62
N LYS A 361 4.90 18.48 -4.03
CA LYS A 361 4.29 18.01 -5.27
C LYS A 361 3.18 17.00 -5.01
N CYS A 362 2.18 17.01 -5.90
CA CYS A 362 1.16 15.98 -5.91
C CYS A 362 1.77 14.62 -6.26
N TYR A 363 1.62 13.63 -5.37
CA TYR A 363 2.11 12.26 -5.56
C TYR A 363 1.57 11.52 -6.80
N ARG A 364 0.59 12.09 -7.53
CA ARG A 364 -0.04 11.49 -8.70
C ARG A 364 0.22 12.23 -10.00
N CYS A 365 0.13 13.55 -9.98
CA CYS A 365 0.28 14.37 -11.18
C CYS A 365 1.61 15.11 -11.28
N ASP A 366 2.42 15.08 -10.22
CA ASP A 366 3.71 15.78 -10.13
C ASP A 366 3.63 17.31 -10.26
N THR A 367 2.42 17.87 -10.20
CA THR A 367 2.20 19.31 -10.17
C THR A 367 2.56 19.84 -8.78
N THR A 368 3.26 20.97 -8.73
CA THR A 368 3.52 21.72 -7.50
C THR A 368 2.20 22.09 -6.83
N LEU A 369 2.10 21.82 -5.54
CA LEU A 369 0.92 22.10 -4.74
C LEU A 369 0.90 23.57 -4.32
N GLU A 370 -0.30 24.11 -4.23
CA GLU A 370 -0.55 25.38 -3.57
C GLU A 370 -1.11 25.13 -2.18
N ILE A 371 -0.79 26.01 -1.24
CA ILE A 371 -1.47 26.07 0.04
C ILE A 371 -2.57 27.10 -0.12
N LEU A 372 -3.83 26.71 0.08
CA LEU A 372 -4.98 27.63 -0.08
C LEU A 372 -5.94 27.51 1.09
N PRO A 373 -6.58 28.62 1.54
CA PRO A 373 -7.67 28.54 2.49
C PRO A 373 -8.88 27.91 1.81
N SER A 374 -9.36 26.81 2.37
CA SER A 374 -10.54 26.12 1.87
C SER A 374 -11.43 25.68 3.02
N GLU A 375 -12.74 25.71 2.79
CA GLU A 375 -13.70 25.12 3.69
C GLU A 375 -13.82 23.62 3.39
N GLN A 376 -13.47 22.78 4.35
CA GLN A 376 -13.38 21.34 4.17
C GLN A 376 -13.98 20.59 5.36
N TRP A 377 -14.23 19.30 5.17
CA TRP A 377 -14.66 18.38 6.21
C TRP A 377 -13.45 17.74 6.88
N PHE A 378 -13.41 17.81 8.20
CA PHE A 378 -12.32 17.27 9.02
C PHE A 378 -12.83 16.25 10.01
N LEU A 379 -12.07 15.17 10.22
CA LEU A 379 -12.26 14.22 11.30
C LEU A 379 -11.26 14.48 12.43
N ARG A 380 -11.78 14.69 13.65
CA ARG A 380 -10.99 14.86 14.87
C ARG A 380 -10.22 13.58 15.19
N MET A 381 -8.90 13.65 15.14
CA MET A 381 -8.06 12.45 15.26
C MET A 381 -7.65 12.11 16.70
N LYS A 382 -7.73 13.06 17.64
CA LYS A 382 -7.24 12.90 19.03
C LYS A 382 -7.82 11.67 19.73
N GLU A 383 -9.14 11.48 19.70
CA GLU A 383 -9.79 10.33 20.37
C GLU A 383 -9.59 9.01 19.62
N LEU A 384 -9.54 9.05 18.29
CA LEU A 384 -9.23 7.89 17.46
C LEU A 384 -7.79 7.41 17.66
N ALA A 385 -6.85 8.33 17.79
CA ALA A 385 -5.45 8.02 18.08
C ALA A 385 -5.28 7.34 19.44
N LYS A 386 -6.00 7.80 20.47
CA LYS A 386 -6.04 7.14 21.79
C LYS A 386 -6.56 5.70 21.67
N LYS A 387 -7.61 5.47 20.89
CA LYS A 387 -8.15 4.11 20.64
C LYS A 387 -7.16 3.23 19.90
N ALA A 388 -6.51 3.76 18.87
CA ALA A 388 -5.46 3.06 18.14
C ALA A 388 -4.30 2.64 19.05
N LYS A 389 -3.83 3.52 19.95
CA LYS A 389 -2.78 3.18 20.93
C LYS A 389 -3.16 2.02 21.87
N LYS A 390 -4.46 1.87 22.19
CA LYS A 390 -4.97 0.74 22.98
C LYS A 390 -5.10 -0.55 22.15
N GLY A 391 -5.30 -0.43 20.84
CA GLY A 391 -5.42 -1.56 19.91
C GLY A 391 -4.08 -2.21 19.60
N ARG A 392 -3.54 -2.99 20.54
CA ARG A 392 -2.25 -3.68 20.39
C ARG A 392 -2.32 -4.74 19.30
N VAL A 393 -1.64 -4.49 18.19
CA VAL A 393 -1.37 -5.44 17.10
C VAL A 393 0.12 -5.74 17.04
N LEU A 394 0.51 -6.92 16.55
CA LEU A 394 1.92 -7.31 16.43
C LEU A 394 2.46 -6.91 15.05
N PHE A 395 3.43 -6.01 14.99
CA PHE A 395 4.10 -5.70 13.72
C PHE A 395 5.28 -6.65 13.47
N ILE A 396 5.39 -7.10 12.22
CA ILE A 396 6.42 -8.03 11.78
C ILE A 396 7.08 -7.43 10.53
N PRO A 397 8.34 -6.96 10.59
CA PRO A 397 9.21 -6.90 11.77
C PRO A 397 8.79 -5.85 12.82
N ARG A 398 9.18 -6.05 14.10
CA ARG A 398 8.82 -5.17 15.24
C ARG A 398 9.27 -3.70 15.11
N ARG A 399 10.29 -3.40 14.30
CA ARG A 399 10.78 -2.02 14.11
C ARG A 399 9.69 -1.04 13.65
N TRP A 400 8.67 -1.53 12.94
CA TRP A 400 7.57 -0.70 12.44
C TRP A 400 6.61 -0.22 13.53
N GLU A 401 6.63 -0.84 14.72
CA GLU A 401 5.85 -0.38 15.87
C GLU A 401 6.21 1.06 16.26
N LYS A 402 7.51 1.37 16.29
CA LYS A 402 8.00 2.71 16.64
C LYS A 402 7.43 3.77 15.68
N ILE A 403 7.54 3.53 14.38
CA ILE A 403 7.05 4.44 13.33
C ILE A 403 5.54 4.67 13.47
N TYR A 404 4.79 3.60 13.71
CA TYR A 404 3.36 3.67 13.94
C TYR A 404 3.00 4.52 15.19
N PHE A 405 3.64 4.25 16.34
CA PHE A 405 3.34 4.96 17.57
C PHE A 405 3.79 6.42 17.55
N ASP A 406 4.92 6.72 16.92
CA ASP A 406 5.43 8.09 16.78
C ASP A 406 4.51 8.92 15.89
N TRP A 407 3.99 8.35 14.79
CA TRP A 407 2.98 9.02 13.97
C TRP A 407 1.69 9.33 14.76
N LEU A 408 1.21 8.38 15.58
CA LEU A 408 0.02 8.60 16.42
C LEU A 408 0.21 9.63 17.56
N LYS A 409 1.44 10.02 17.90
CA LYS A 409 1.69 11.09 18.89
C LYS A 409 1.43 12.47 18.31
N ASN A 410 1.76 12.67 17.03
CA ASN A 410 1.74 13.98 16.37
C ASN A 410 0.63 14.10 15.31
N ILE A 411 -0.39 13.26 15.38
CA ILE A 411 -1.46 13.19 14.38
C ILE A 411 -2.32 14.46 14.41
N LYS A 412 -2.45 15.12 13.25
CA LYS A 412 -3.36 16.25 13.02
C LYS A 412 -4.76 15.76 12.64
N ASP A 413 -5.75 16.66 12.72
CA ASP A 413 -7.10 16.37 12.24
C ASP A 413 -7.08 16.05 10.73
N TRP A 414 -7.80 15.02 10.33
CA TRP A 414 -7.74 14.50 8.98
C TRP A 414 -8.77 15.18 8.08
N CYS A 415 -8.30 15.81 6.99
CA CYS A 415 -9.17 16.29 5.90
C CYS A 415 -9.78 15.09 5.14
N ILE A 416 -11.09 14.88 5.30
CA ILE A 416 -11.83 13.73 4.76
C ILE A 416 -12.60 14.05 3.48
N SER A 417 -12.78 15.31 3.11
CA SER A 417 -13.43 15.71 1.85
C SER A 417 -12.44 15.81 0.68
N ARG A 418 -12.93 15.61 -0.53
CA ARG A 418 -12.22 15.75 -1.81
C ARG A 418 -13.18 16.31 -2.87
N GLN A 419 -12.66 17.21 -3.71
CA GLN A 419 -13.38 17.87 -4.80
C GLN A 419 -13.22 17.11 -6.12
N ILE A 420 -13.24 15.78 -6.05
CA ILE A 420 -13.17 14.90 -7.23
C ILE A 420 -14.56 14.33 -7.53
N TRP A 421 -14.76 13.80 -8.73
CA TRP A 421 -16.06 13.25 -9.12
C TRP A 421 -16.20 11.79 -8.73
N TRP A 422 -15.10 11.03 -8.71
CA TRP A 422 -15.08 9.62 -8.36
C TRP A 422 -14.80 9.38 -6.87
N GLY A 423 -15.77 8.83 -6.15
CA GLY A 423 -15.67 8.49 -4.73
C GLY A 423 -17.02 8.36 -4.05
N HIS A 424 -17.02 8.13 -2.74
CA HIS A 424 -18.24 8.09 -1.94
C HIS A 424 -18.73 9.52 -1.68
N LYS A 425 -19.92 9.90 -2.14
CA LYS A 425 -20.51 11.22 -1.82
C LYS A 425 -20.63 11.39 -0.30
N ILE A 426 -20.30 12.58 0.21
CA ILE A 426 -20.54 12.90 1.62
C ILE A 426 -22.06 12.91 1.86
N PRO A 427 -22.60 12.15 2.83
CA PRO A 427 -24.05 12.01 3.05
C PRO A 427 -24.60 13.20 3.86
N ILE A 428 -24.35 14.41 3.37
CA ILE A 428 -24.90 15.68 3.89
C ILE A 428 -25.55 16.39 2.72
N GLU A 429 -26.78 16.87 2.94
CA GLU A 429 -27.54 17.60 1.93
C GLU A 429 -26.78 18.84 1.45
N GLY A 430 -26.79 19.09 0.13
CA GLY A 430 -26.07 20.20 -0.50
C GLY A 430 -24.55 20.03 -0.61
N SER A 431 -23.96 18.95 -0.08
CA SER A 431 -22.52 18.67 -0.25
C SER A 431 -22.26 17.95 -1.58
N GLU A 432 -21.44 18.54 -2.44
CA GLU A 432 -20.98 17.91 -3.69
C GLU A 432 -19.63 17.17 -3.56
N ASP A 433 -18.98 17.32 -2.42
CA ASP A 433 -17.72 16.64 -2.09
C ASP A 433 -17.89 15.12 -1.97
N VAL A 434 -16.81 14.41 -2.29
CA VAL A 434 -16.67 12.98 -1.99
C VAL A 434 -15.68 12.76 -0.84
N LEU A 435 -15.77 11.60 -0.21
CA LEU A 435 -14.86 11.19 0.84
C LEU A 435 -13.51 10.76 0.26
N ASP A 436 -12.46 11.04 1.03
CA ASP A 436 -11.14 10.46 0.85
C ASP A 436 -11.22 8.94 0.71
N THR A 437 -10.57 8.37 -0.30
CA THR A 437 -10.45 6.92 -0.50
C THR A 437 -10.07 6.22 0.80
N TRP A 438 -9.12 6.78 1.55
CA TRP A 438 -8.63 6.20 2.80
C TRP A 438 -9.70 6.13 3.91
N PHE A 439 -10.78 6.91 3.82
CA PHE A 439 -11.97 6.81 4.68
C PHE A 439 -12.70 5.50 4.44
N SER A 440 -12.94 5.15 3.17
CA SER A 440 -13.56 3.88 2.83
C SER A 440 -12.64 2.69 3.15
N SER A 441 -11.35 2.77 2.79
CA SER A 441 -10.40 1.66 2.98
C SER A 441 -10.09 1.41 4.46
N ALA A 442 -10.32 2.38 5.35
CA ALA A 442 -10.21 2.20 6.81
C ALA A 442 -11.24 1.20 7.38
N LEU A 443 -12.33 0.94 6.67
CA LEU A 443 -13.40 0.03 7.11
C LEU A 443 -13.19 -1.41 6.61
N TRP A 444 -12.18 -1.63 5.76
CA TRP A 444 -11.97 -2.84 4.98
C TRP A 444 -12.03 -4.17 5.78
N PRO A 445 -11.43 -4.29 6.98
CA PRO A 445 -11.40 -5.58 7.71
C PRO A 445 -12.75 -6.07 8.21
N PHE A 446 -13.76 -5.20 8.27
CA PHE A 446 -15.08 -5.54 8.82
C PHE A 446 -16.23 -5.20 7.86
N ALA A 447 -16.12 -4.14 7.05
CA ALA A 447 -17.09 -3.82 6.02
C ALA A 447 -17.17 -4.92 4.94
N THR A 448 -16.03 -5.49 4.54
CA THR A 448 -16.00 -6.62 3.59
C THR A 448 -16.70 -7.88 4.10
N LEU A 449 -16.74 -8.05 5.43
CA LEU A 449 -17.43 -9.13 6.11
C LEU A 449 -18.91 -8.82 6.35
N GLY A 450 -19.40 -7.64 5.95
CA GLY A 450 -20.81 -7.26 5.96
C GLY A 450 -21.23 -6.31 7.08
N TRP A 451 -20.29 -5.73 7.84
CA TRP A 451 -20.61 -4.58 8.69
C TRP A 451 -21.15 -3.43 7.80
N PRO A 452 -22.20 -2.69 8.22
CA PRO A 452 -22.75 -2.55 9.57
C PRO A 452 -23.75 -3.64 9.98
N LYS A 453 -24.15 -4.52 9.05
CA LYS A 453 -25.01 -5.66 9.36
C LYS A 453 -24.24 -6.68 10.23
N LYS A 454 -24.95 -7.34 11.14
CA LYS A 454 -24.39 -8.40 12.00
C LYS A 454 -24.38 -9.75 11.27
N THR A 455 -23.63 -9.85 10.19
CA THR A 455 -23.60 -11.06 9.35
C THR A 455 -22.90 -12.24 10.03
N LYS A 456 -23.15 -13.45 9.51
CA LYS A 456 -22.45 -14.67 9.95
C LYS A 456 -20.94 -14.58 9.70
N ASP A 457 -20.53 -13.96 8.60
CA ASP A 457 -19.12 -13.80 8.25
C ASP A 457 -18.40 -12.85 9.20
N LEU A 458 -19.01 -11.71 9.52
CA LEU A 458 -18.48 -10.77 10.50
C LEU A 458 -18.28 -11.45 11.87
N LYS A 459 -19.29 -12.20 12.34
CA LYS A 459 -19.18 -12.94 13.61
C LYS A 459 -18.07 -14.00 13.60
N ARG A 460 -17.82 -14.62 12.45
CA ARG A 460 -16.96 -15.81 12.32
C ARG A 460 -15.49 -15.47 12.04
N PHE A 461 -15.25 -14.45 11.22
CA PHE A 461 -13.94 -14.16 10.66
C PHE A 461 -13.33 -12.84 11.15
N TYR A 462 -14.06 -12.05 11.95
CA TYR A 462 -13.53 -10.87 12.62
C TYR A 462 -13.22 -11.16 14.11
N PRO A 463 -12.06 -10.73 14.64
CA PRO A 463 -10.97 -10.03 13.96
C PRO A 463 -10.23 -10.94 12.98
N THR A 464 -9.64 -10.35 11.93
CA THR A 464 -8.84 -11.11 10.97
C THR A 464 -7.48 -11.50 11.59
N ASP A 465 -6.74 -12.41 10.97
CA ASP A 465 -5.51 -12.94 11.56
C ASP A 465 -4.27 -12.18 11.11
N VAL A 466 -4.13 -11.94 9.81
CA VAL A 466 -2.94 -11.28 9.23
C VAL A 466 -3.35 -10.18 8.26
N LEU A 467 -2.72 -9.01 8.41
CA LEU A 467 -2.63 -7.99 7.38
C LEU A 467 -1.22 -7.97 6.79
N SER A 468 -1.06 -8.32 5.52
CA SER A 468 0.21 -8.22 4.80
C SER A 468 0.22 -6.97 3.92
N THR A 469 1.15 -6.03 4.09
CA THR A 469 1.11 -4.76 3.36
C THR A 469 2.48 -4.07 3.21
N ASP A 470 2.52 -2.99 2.43
CA ASP A 470 3.71 -2.16 2.19
C ASP A 470 3.91 -1.15 3.31
N ARG A 471 5.18 -0.85 3.61
CA ARG A 471 5.57 0.11 4.66
C ARG A 471 5.06 1.53 4.42
N GLY A 472 4.89 1.94 3.16
CA GLY A 472 4.45 3.29 2.79
C GLY A 472 3.01 3.61 3.17
N ILE A 473 2.18 2.59 3.44
CA ILE A 473 0.77 2.78 3.79
C ILE A 473 0.45 2.39 5.24
N ILE A 474 1.46 2.29 6.11
CA ILE A 474 1.25 2.07 7.54
C ILE A 474 0.39 3.18 8.14
N ASN A 475 0.74 4.44 7.88
CA ASN A 475 0.04 5.60 8.43
C ASN A 475 -1.27 5.91 7.67
N LEU A 476 -1.29 5.64 6.36
CA LEU A 476 -2.46 5.87 5.50
C LEU A 476 -3.56 4.83 5.65
N TRP A 477 -3.22 3.58 5.98
CA TRP A 477 -4.17 2.47 5.93
C TRP A 477 -4.19 1.63 7.19
N VAL A 478 -3.04 1.08 7.62
CA VAL A 478 -2.96 0.21 8.80
C VAL A 478 -3.50 0.92 10.03
N ALA A 479 -3.01 2.14 10.28
CA ALA A 479 -3.44 2.92 11.42
C ALA A 479 -4.94 3.27 11.39
N ARG A 480 -5.46 3.57 10.18
CA ARG A 480 -6.88 3.88 9.99
C ARG A 480 -7.79 2.71 10.22
N MET A 481 -7.38 1.52 9.80
CA MET A 481 -8.09 0.28 10.12
C MET A 481 -8.08 -0.01 11.62
N ILE A 482 -6.97 0.25 12.32
CA ILE A 482 -6.88 0.02 13.75
C ILE A 482 -7.84 0.93 14.52
N PHE A 483 -7.78 2.26 14.31
CA PHE A 483 -8.71 3.13 15.06
C PHE A 483 -10.18 2.87 14.68
N SER A 484 -10.47 2.54 13.41
CA SER A 484 -11.84 2.26 12.96
C SER A 484 -12.36 0.95 13.53
N GLY A 485 -11.55 -0.12 13.55
CA GLY A 485 -11.90 -1.38 14.21
C GLY A 485 -12.12 -1.19 15.71
N MET A 486 -11.22 -0.46 16.38
CA MET A 486 -11.35 -0.14 17.80
C MET A 486 -12.58 0.72 18.11
N GLU A 487 -13.04 1.54 17.15
CA GLU A 487 -14.24 2.36 17.32
C GLU A 487 -15.53 1.61 17.02
N PHE A 488 -15.66 0.97 15.86
CA PHE A 488 -16.91 0.36 15.41
C PHE A 488 -17.11 -1.05 15.96
N MET A 489 -16.03 -1.81 16.11
CA MET A 489 -16.08 -3.22 16.51
C MET A 489 -15.59 -3.46 17.95
N LYS A 490 -15.02 -2.44 18.59
CA LYS A 490 -14.42 -2.49 19.94
C LYS A 490 -13.35 -3.57 20.10
N LYS A 491 -12.72 -3.97 19.00
CA LYS A 491 -11.65 -4.98 18.92
C LYS A 491 -10.63 -4.54 17.89
N ILE A 492 -9.43 -5.11 17.96
CA ILE A 492 -8.42 -4.92 16.92
C ILE A 492 -8.93 -5.50 15.58
N PRO A 493 -8.61 -4.87 14.43
CA PRO A 493 -9.06 -5.37 13.13
C PRO A 493 -8.34 -6.66 12.68
N PHE A 494 -7.08 -6.81 13.07
CA PHE A 494 -6.18 -7.92 12.74
C PHE A 494 -5.22 -8.15 13.91
N LYS A 495 -4.69 -9.37 14.04
CA LYS A 495 -3.72 -9.72 15.10
C LYS A 495 -2.29 -9.36 14.70
N ASP A 496 -1.88 -9.82 13.52
CA ASP A 496 -0.51 -9.64 13.01
C ASP A 496 -0.50 -8.70 11.81
N VAL A 497 0.45 -7.77 11.78
CA VAL A 497 0.74 -6.86 10.66
C VAL A 497 2.09 -7.22 10.07
N TYR A 498 2.08 -7.94 8.95
CA TYR A 498 3.28 -8.28 8.22
C TYR A 498 3.63 -7.19 7.20
N ILE A 499 4.72 -6.48 7.43
CA ILE A 499 5.25 -5.48 6.50
C ILE A 499 6.23 -6.18 5.57
N HIS A 500 5.80 -6.42 4.34
CA HIS A 500 6.61 -7.15 3.36
C HIS A 500 7.72 -6.27 2.78
N ALA A 501 8.71 -6.93 2.16
CA ALA A 501 9.75 -6.28 1.39
C ALA A 501 9.16 -5.49 0.22
N THR A 502 9.74 -4.34 -0.10
CA THR A 502 9.45 -3.62 -1.34
C THR A 502 10.26 -4.27 -2.46
N VAL A 503 9.61 -4.51 -3.61
CA VAL A 503 10.29 -5.01 -4.80
C VAL A 503 10.90 -3.84 -5.55
N LEU A 504 12.19 -3.93 -5.84
CA LEU A 504 13.00 -2.94 -6.53
C LEU A 504 13.47 -3.52 -7.87
N THR A 505 13.83 -2.64 -8.81
CA THR A 505 14.60 -3.01 -10.00
C THR A 505 15.99 -3.49 -9.60
N ARG A 506 16.75 -4.03 -10.57
CA ARG A 506 18.14 -4.46 -10.37
C ARG A 506 19.02 -3.30 -9.89
N GLU A 507 18.75 -2.09 -10.38
CA GLU A 507 19.44 -0.83 -10.05
C GLU A 507 18.97 -0.24 -8.70
N GLY A 508 18.02 -0.87 -8.01
CA GLY A 508 17.53 -0.43 -6.71
C GLY A 508 16.40 0.61 -6.75
N LYS A 509 15.84 0.92 -7.91
CA LYS A 509 14.67 1.82 -8.01
C LYS A 509 13.40 1.07 -7.58
N ARG A 510 12.48 1.75 -6.90
CA ARG A 510 11.19 1.13 -6.52
C ARG A 510 10.43 0.66 -7.76
N MET A 511 9.89 -0.55 -7.72
CA MET A 511 9.00 -1.06 -8.77
C MET A 511 7.62 -0.40 -8.65
N SER A 512 7.25 0.40 -9.63
CA SER A 512 5.99 1.14 -9.69
C SER A 512 5.58 1.38 -11.14
N LYS A 513 4.27 1.40 -11.40
CA LYS A 513 3.72 1.84 -12.69
C LYS A 513 4.05 3.29 -13.00
N SER A 514 3.93 4.18 -12.00
CA SER A 514 4.16 5.62 -12.20
C SER A 514 5.60 5.92 -12.59
N LEU A 515 6.54 5.06 -12.19
CA LEU A 515 7.96 5.18 -12.51
C LEU A 515 8.35 4.42 -13.79
N GLY A 516 7.40 3.73 -14.45
CA GLY A 516 7.69 2.87 -15.61
C GLY A 516 8.56 1.65 -15.29
N THR A 517 8.81 1.35 -14.02
CA THR A 517 9.69 0.25 -13.57
C THR A 517 8.93 -1.04 -13.28
N GLY A 518 7.60 -1.04 -13.42
CA GLY A 518 6.72 -2.17 -13.14
C GLY A 518 6.93 -3.34 -14.09
N VAL A 519 7.21 -4.53 -13.54
CA VAL A 519 7.20 -5.79 -14.29
C VAL A 519 5.88 -6.51 -14.05
N ASP A 520 5.13 -6.79 -15.12
CA ASP A 520 3.89 -7.57 -15.05
C ASP A 520 4.22 -9.04 -14.71
N PRO A 521 3.64 -9.62 -13.64
CA PRO A 521 3.82 -11.03 -13.32
C PRO A 521 3.36 -11.99 -14.43
N ILE A 522 2.38 -11.64 -15.25
CA ILE A 522 1.89 -12.50 -16.35
C ILE A 522 3.00 -12.81 -17.35
N ASN A 523 3.81 -11.83 -17.71
CA ASN A 523 4.93 -12.04 -18.64
C ASN A 523 5.89 -13.14 -18.15
N LEU A 524 6.13 -13.19 -16.83
CA LEU A 524 6.97 -14.22 -16.22
C LEU A 524 6.26 -15.57 -16.12
N ILE A 525 4.95 -15.57 -15.85
CA ILE A 525 4.12 -16.78 -15.81
C ILE A 525 4.07 -17.44 -17.19
N GLU A 526 3.88 -16.67 -18.26
CA GLU A 526 3.84 -17.20 -19.62
C GLU A 526 5.19 -17.79 -20.06
N LYS A 527 6.29 -17.17 -19.62
CA LYS A 527 7.67 -17.57 -19.95
C LYS A 527 8.17 -18.76 -19.11
N TYR A 528 7.82 -18.82 -17.83
CA TYR A 528 8.42 -19.76 -16.86
C TYR A 528 7.43 -20.62 -16.08
N GLY A 529 6.15 -20.26 -16.05
CA GLY A 529 5.10 -20.86 -15.22
C GLY A 529 4.86 -20.08 -13.93
N ALA A 530 3.64 -20.18 -13.40
CA ALA A 530 3.22 -19.58 -12.14
C ALA A 530 4.00 -20.14 -10.94
N ASP A 531 4.25 -21.45 -10.89
CA ASP A 531 5.03 -22.05 -9.79
C ASP A 531 6.47 -21.53 -9.77
N ALA A 532 7.11 -21.40 -10.93
CA ALA A 532 8.46 -20.84 -11.03
C ALA A 532 8.50 -19.38 -10.55
N THR A 533 7.50 -18.60 -10.97
CA THR A 533 7.36 -17.18 -10.60
C THR A 533 7.17 -17.01 -9.10
N ARG A 534 6.24 -17.76 -8.49
CA ARG A 534 5.96 -17.76 -7.05
C ARG A 534 7.17 -18.20 -6.23
N PHE A 535 7.82 -19.29 -6.63
CA PHE A 535 8.97 -19.82 -5.91
C PHE A 535 10.16 -18.85 -5.99
N GLY A 536 10.47 -18.34 -7.18
CA GLY A 536 11.59 -17.45 -7.39
C GLY A 536 11.44 -16.11 -6.68
N ILE A 537 10.23 -15.52 -6.60
CA ILE A 537 10.03 -14.30 -5.80
C ILE A 537 10.07 -14.58 -4.30
N THR A 538 9.53 -15.73 -3.84
CA THR A 538 9.59 -16.11 -2.42
C THR A 538 11.02 -16.39 -1.97
N TRP A 539 11.82 -17.02 -2.83
CA TRP A 539 13.23 -17.31 -2.60
C TRP A 539 14.05 -16.06 -2.25
N GLN A 540 13.70 -14.94 -2.89
CA GLN A 540 14.40 -13.66 -2.75
C GLN A 540 14.07 -12.91 -1.45
N ILE A 541 13.15 -13.41 -0.63
CA ILE A 541 12.81 -12.78 0.66
C ILE A 541 13.95 -12.99 1.66
N MET A 542 14.78 -11.96 1.82
CA MET A 542 15.90 -11.93 2.77
C MET A 542 15.55 -11.06 3.98
N GLY A 543 15.05 -11.70 5.06
CA GLY A 543 14.88 -11.13 6.40
C GLY A 543 14.82 -9.60 6.53
N GLY A 544 13.65 -9.00 6.28
CA GLY A 544 13.37 -7.57 6.50
C GLY A 544 14.01 -6.59 5.51
N GLN A 545 14.80 -7.07 4.53
CA GLN A 545 15.37 -6.26 3.45
C GLN A 545 14.44 -6.20 2.23
N ASP A 546 14.65 -5.18 1.40
CA ASP A 546 13.95 -5.03 0.12
C ASP A 546 14.53 -5.97 -0.93
N ILE A 547 13.68 -6.38 -1.88
CA ILE A 547 14.05 -7.36 -2.91
C ILE A 547 14.55 -6.60 -4.13
N ARG A 548 15.83 -6.71 -4.45
CA ARG A 548 16.33 -6.37 -5.79
C ARG A 548 15.97 -7.49 -6.74
N PHE A 549 14.95 -7.28 -7.56
CA PHE A 549 14.38 -8.32 -8.40
C PHE A 549 15.38 -8.77 -9.47
N VAL A 550 15.65 -10.08 -9.51
CA VAL A 550 16.46 -10.72 -10.55
C VAL A 550 15.69 -11.90 -11.14
N GLU A 551 15.49 -11.88 -12.45
CA GLU A 551 14.76 -12.91 -13.21
C GLU A 551 15.43 -14.30 -13.13
N ASP A 552 16.75 -14.36 -12.92
CA ASP A 552 17.50 -15.62 -12.74
C ASP A 552 16.95 -16.50 -11.60
N ASN A 553 16.39 -15.88 -10.56
CA ASN A 553 15.74 -16.62 -9.46
C ASN A 553 14.42 -17.29 -9.92
N ILE A 554 13.75 -16.73 -10.92
CA ILE A 554 12.57 -17.33 -11.56
C ILE A 554 13.01 -18.51 -12.45
N VAL A 555 14.12 -18.34 -13.18
CA VAL A 555 14.74 -19.42 -13.96
C VAL A 555 15.16 -20.58 -13.05
N MET A 556 15.75 -20.29 -11.88
CA MET A 556 16.03 -21.29 -10.84
C MET A 556 14.75 -21.99 -10.39
N GLY A 557 13.67 -21.25 -10.13
CA GLY A 557 12.35 -21.82 -9.82
C GLY A 557 11.84 -22.79 -10.89
N ARG A 558 12.00 -22.46 -12.18
CA ARG A 558 11.65 -23.35 -13.29
C ARG A 558 12.48 -24.63 -13.30
N LYS A 559 13.80 -24.52 -13.09
CA LYS A 559 14.71 -25.68 -12.98
C LYS A 559 14.29 -26.58 -11.81
N PHE A 560 13.90 -25.99 -10.69
CA PHE A 560 13.42 -26.72 -9.53
C PHE A 560 12.10 -27.45 -9.79
N CYS A 561 11.14 -26.81 -10.46
CA CYS A 561 9.90 -27.48 -10.88
C CYS A 561 10.19 -28.71 -11.75
N ASN A 562 11.10 -28.59 -12.73
CA ASN A 562 11.53 -29.73 -13.54
C ASN A 562 12.21 -30.85 -12.71
N LYS A 563 13.04 -30.49 -11.72
CA LYS A 563 13.65 -31.48 -10.80
C LYS A 563 12.58 -32.24 -10.00
N ILE A 564 11.56 -31.54 -9.49
CA ILE A 564 10.42 -32.14 -8.78
C ILE A 564 9.64 -33.10 -9.68
N TRP A 565 9.37 -32.68 -10.92
CA TRP A 565 8.69 -33.52 -11.90
C TRP A 565 9.46 -34.82 -12.18
N ASN A 566 10.76 -34.72 -12.44
CA ASN A 566 11.62 -35.86 -12.75
C ASN A 566 11.76 -36.83 -11.57
N ALA A 567 11.95 -36.31 -10.35
CA ALA A 567 11.96 -37.12 -9.14
C ALA A 567 10.63 -37.86 -8.96
N SER A 568 9.51 -37.19 -9.21
CA SER A 568 8.17 -37.79 -9.11
C SER A 568 7.94 -38.85 -10.16
N ARG A 569 8.39 -38.63 -11.40
CA ARG A 569 8.37 -39.62 -12.48
C ARG A 569 9.15 -40.87 -12.10
N PHE A 570 10.36 -40.71 -11.55
CA PHE A 570 11.15 -41.84 -11.05
C PHE A 570 10.40 -42.65 -9.99
N VAL A 571 9.85 -41.99 -8.97
CA VAL A 571 9.10 -42.68 -7.90
C VAL A 571 7.88 -43.41 -8.45
N LEU A 572 7.12 -42.79 -9.36
CA LEU A 572 5.96 -43.42 -10.01
C LEU A 572 6.33 -44.67 -10.81
N LEU A 573 7.47 -44.65 -11.52
CA LEU A 573 7.98 -45.82 -12.25
C LEU A 573 8.35 -46.96 -11.30
N GLN A 574 8.96 -46.65 -10.14
CA GLN A 574 9.33 -47.68 -9.15
C GLN A 574 8.12 -48.40 -8.52
N ILE A 575 6.96 -47.73 -8.45
CA ILE A 575 5.75 -48.26 -7.81
C ILE A 575 4.70 -48.79 -8.80
N LYS A 576 4.94 -48.71 -10.12
CA LYS A 576 3.97 -49.07 -11.19
C LYS A 576 3.43 -50.51 -11.07
N ASN A 577 4.26 -51.45 -10.61
CA ASN A 577 3.93 -52.87 -10.49
C ASN A 577 3.57 -53.31 -9.06
N THR A 578 3.53 -52.39 -8.09
CA THR A 578 3.14 -52.71 -6.72
C THR A 578 1.61 -52.69 -6.66
N LYS A 579 0.95 -53.85 -6.42
CA LYS A 579 -0.51 -53.98 -6.24
C LYS A 579 -1.02 -52.81 -5.41
N SER A 580 -1.79 -51.91 -6.05
CA SER A 580 -2.32 -50.63 -5.53
C SER A 580 -2.06 -50.49 -4.04
N ALA A 581 -0.87 -49.99 -3.70
CA ALA A 581 -0.32 -50.16 -2.37
C ALA A 581 -1.37 -49.72 -1.35
N LYS A 582 -1.86 -50.67 -0.54
CA LYS A 582 -2.52 -50.37 0.74
C LYS A 582 -1.43 -49.72 1.58
N ILE A 583 -1.12 -48.46 1.29
CA ILE A 583 -0.25 -47.63 2.11
C ILE A 583 -1.17 -47.25 3.26
N PRO A 584 -0.94 -47.80 4.46
CA PRO A 584 -1.76 -47.46 5.62
C PRO A 584 -1.78 -45.93 5.75
N SER A 585 -2.89 -45.41 6.26
CA SER A 585 -3.08 -43.99 6.56
C SER A 585 -1.75 -43.35 6.97
N LEU A 586 -1.28 -42.42 6.14
CA LEU A 586 0.04 -41.76 6.16
C LEU A 586 0.18 -40.79 7.36
N HIS A 587 -0.32 -41.19 8.52
CA HIS A 587 -0.29 -40.46 9.76
C HIS A 587 0.71 -41.11 10.71
N SER A 588 1.71 -40.31 11.07
CA SER A 588 2.79 -40.56 12.02
C SER A 588 4.02 -41.31 11.48
N SER A 589 5.15 -40.62 11.63
CA SER A 589 6.51 -41.15 11.73
C SER A 589 6.63 -42.45 12.55
N GLY A 590 5.66 -42.74 13.44
CA GLY A 590 5.51 -43.99 14.18
C GLY A 590 5.43 -45.26 13.33
N ILE A 591 4.95 -45.19 12.07
CA ILE A 591 4.83 -46.35 11.18
C ILE A 591 6.20 -46.94 10.81
N PHE A 592 7.23 -46.09 10.70
CA PHE A 592 8.60 -46.51 10.40
C PHE A 592 9.48 -46.63 11.65
N ALA A 593 9.12 -45.94 12.74
CA ALA A 593 9.85 -45.99 14.01
C ALA A 593 9.89 -47.40 14.65
N LYS A 594 8.84 -48.22 14.46
CA LYS A 594 8.75 -49.58 15.02
C LYS A 594 9.28 -50.71 14.10
N LYS A 595 9.76 -50.40 12.89
CA LYS A 595 10.11 -51.45 11.91
C LYS A 595 11.60 -51.77 11.89
N LYS A 596 11.95 -52.99 12.35
CA LYS A 596 13.27 -53.63 12.12
C LYS A 596 13.67 -53.55 10.63
N ASN A 597 14.98 -53.49 10.34
CA ASN A 597 15.59 -53.49 9.00
C ASN A 597 15.42 -52.21 8.14
N LEU A 598 15.68 -51.00 8.68
CA LEU A 598 15.85 -49.79 7.86
C LEU A 598 17.33 -49.63 7.47
N THR A 599 17.62 -49.34 6.20
CA THR A 599 19.00 -49.06 5.79
C THR A 599 19.48 -47.72 6.36
N PRO A 600 20.81 -47.47 6.45
CA PRO A 600 21.32 -46.17 6.88
C PRO A 600 20.77 -45.00 6.03
N ALA A 601 20.60 -45.22 4.72
CA ALA A 601 20.01 -44.24 3.81
C ALA A 601 18.53 -43.95 4.15
N ASP A 602 17.74 -44.99 4.47
CA ASP A 602 16.33 -44.84 4.87
C ASP A 602 16.20 -44.07 6.20
N LYS A 603 17.04 -44.41 7.19
CA LYS A 603 17.06 -43.72 8.49
C LYS A 603 17.43 -42.24 8.31
N ARG A 604 18.43 -41.96 7.47
CA ARG A 604 18.90 -40.61 7.18
C ARG A 604 17.80 -39.77 6.52
N ILE A 605 17.17 -40.25 5.44
CA ILE A 605 16.15 -39.44 4.74
C ILE A 605 14.94 -39.14 5.63
N LEU A 606 14.51 -40.10 6.47
CA LEU A 606 13.39 -39.90 7.38
C LEU A 606 13.74 -38.88 8.49
N SER A 607 14.95 -38.96 9.05
CA SER A 607 15.44 -38.00 10.04
C SER A 607 15.59 -36.59 9.44
N THR A 608 16.17 -36.48 8.23
CA THR A 608 16.29 -35.19 7.53
C THR A 608 14.93 -34.61 7.20
N LEU A 609 13.97 -35.43 6.73
CA LEU A 609 12.61 -34.98 6.45
C LEU A 609 11.92 -34.43 7.70
N ASP A 610 12.06 -35.08 8.85
CA ASP A 610 11.52 -34.59 10.14
C ASP A 610 12.11 -33.22 10.53
N LYS A 611 13.43 -33.05 10.39
CA LYS A 611 14.11 -31.77 10.60
C LYS A 611 13.61 -30.70 9.63
N THR A 612 13.41 -31.05 8.35
CA THR A 612 12.85 -30.16 7.33
C THR A 612 11.44 -29.71 7.69
N ILE A 613 10.56 -30.63 8.10
CA ILE A 613 9.19 -30.32 8.54
C ILE A 613 9.21 -29.28 9.67
N LYS A 614 10.00 -29.53 10.71
CA LYS A 614 10.13 -28.62 11.87
C LYS A 614 10.66 -27.23 11.46
N SER A 615 11.69 -27.19 10.61
CA SER A 615 12.30 -25.94 10.14
C SER A 615 11.32 -25.13 9.29
N VAL A 616 10.59 -25.78 8.39
CA VAL A 616 9.58 -25.11 7.53
C VAL A 616 8.41 -24.61 8.37
N ASN A 617 7.92 -25.39 9.34
CA ASN A 617 6.87 -24.97 10.27
C ASN A 617 7.29 -23.71 11.04
N LYS A 618 8.50 -23.73 11.63
CA LYS A 618 9.07 -22.56 12.32
C LYS A 618 9.24 -21.36 11.37
N GLY A 619 9.62 -21.60 10.11
CA GLY A 619 9.73 -20.56 9.09
C GLY A 619 8.38 -19.89 8.80
N LEU A 620 7.33 -20.68 8.58
CA LEU A 620 5.98 -20.17 8.32
C LEU A 620 5.38 -19.44 9.53
N GLU A 621 5.57 -19.97 10.74
CA GLU A 621 5.11 -19.34 11.99
C GLU A 621 5.77 -17.98 12.25
N ASN A 622 7.02 -17.82 11.85
CA ASN A 622 7.79 -16.57 12.03
C ASN A 622 7.84 -15.70 10.78
N PHE A 623 6.99 -15.94 9.77
CA PHE A 623 6.93 -15.18 8.51
C PHE A 623 8.27 -15.15 7.74
N ARG A 624 9.11 -16.18 7.91
CA ARG A 624 10.41 -16.36 7.23
C ARG A 624 10.25 -17.19 5.96
N PHE A 625 9.42 -16.72 5.03
CA PHE A 625 9.02 -17.44 3.82
C PHE A 625 10.22 -17.81 2.92
N GLY A 626 11.17 -16.90 2.71
CA GLY A 626 12.37 -17.19 1.93
C GLY A 626 13.24 -18.29 2.54
N LYS A 627 13.43 -18.27 3.87
CA LYS A 627 14.17 -19.34 4.57
C LYS A 627 13.46 -20.69 4.48
N ALA A 628 12.12 -20.71 4.55
CA ALA A 628 11.33 -21.91 4.35
C ALA A 628 11.49 -22.45 2.92
N ALA A 629 11.41 -21.60 1.89
CA ALA A 629 11.63 -21.98 0.50
C ALA A 629 13.04 -22.56 0.27
N GLN A 630 14.08 -21.93 0.82
CA GLN A 630 15.46 -22.42 0.77
C GLN A 630 15.63 -23.78 1.45
N THR A 631 15.00 -23.98 2.60
CA THR A 631 15.04 -25.27 3.32
C THR A 631 14.38 -26.37 2.48
N LEU A 632 13.25 -26.07 1.84
CA LEU A 632 12.53 -27.01 0.97
C LEU A 632 13.34 -27.38 -0.27
N TYR A 633 13.95 -26.40 -0.92
CA TYR A 633 14.84 -26.63 -2.07
C TYR A 633 16.01 -27.53 -1.70
N ASN A 634 16.76 -27.18 -0.65
CA ASN A 634 17.94 -27.93 -0.24
C ASN A 634 17.60 -29.38 0.10
N PHE A 635 16.52 -29.59 0.85
CA PHE A 635 16.05 -30.93 1.17
C PHE A 635 15.66 -31.71 -0.08
N PHE A 636 14.79 -31.14 -0.91
CA PHE A 636 14.24 -31.89 -2.05
C PHE A 636 15.32 -32.17 -3.10
N TRP A 637 16.15 -31.18 -3.41
CA TRP A 637 17.20 -31.33 -4.41
C TRP A 637 18.34 -32.21 -3.92
N HIS A 638 18.99 -31.85 -2.81
CA HIS A 638 20.25 -32.48 -2.42
C HIS A 638 20.05 -33.72 -1.55
N ASP A 639 19.11 -33.71 -0.61
CA ASP A 639 18.91 -34.86 0.28
C ASP A 639 18.01 -35.92 -0.35
N PHE A 640 16.91 -35.51 -1.00
CA PHE A 640 15.99 -36.45 -1.62
C PHE A 640 16.45 -36.91 -3.00
N CYS A 641 16.74 -36.00 -3.95
CA CYS A 641 17.13 -36.41 -5.29
C CYS A 641 18.57 -36.91 -5.35
N ASP A 642 19.55 -36.06 -5.03
CA ASP A 642 20.96 -36.37 -5.31
C ASP A 642 21.51 -37.49 -4.40
N ARG A 643 20.94 -37.66 -3.20
CA ARG A 643 21.37 -38.68 -2.24
C ARG A 643 20.42 -39.88 -2.16
N TYR A 644 19.17 -39.65 -1.76
CA TYR A 644 18.27 -40.78 -1.45
C TYR A 644 17.80 -41.51 -2.70
N ILE A 645 17.29 -40.81 -3.72
CA ILE A 645 16.87 -41.44 -4.98
C ILE A 645 18.02 -42.23 -5.61
N GLU A 646 19.21 -41.63 -5.70
CA GLU A 646 20.42 -42.31 -6.22
C GLU A 646 20.75 -43.59 -5.43
N ALA A 647 20.74 -43.54 -4.09
CA ALA A 647 20.98 -44.71 -3.24
C ALA A 647 19.94 -45.83 -3.40
N THR A 648 18.76 -45.53 -3.97
CA THR A 648 17.66 -46.49 -4.18
C THR A 648 17.58 -47.06 -5.59
N LYS A 649 18.28 -46.50 -6.58
CA LYS A 649 18.18 -46.93 -8.00
C LYS A 649 18.44 -48.43 -8.22
N LYS A 650 19.39 -49.01 -7.48
CA LYS A 650 19.74 -50.43 -7.58
C LYS A 650 18.86 -51.34 -6.69
N ARG A 651 17.90 -50.80 -5.93
CA ARG A 651 17.14 -51.53 -4.90
C ARG A 651 15.67 -51.61 -5.27
N LYS A 652 15.15 -52.84 -5.43
CA LYS A 652 13.74 -53.09 -5.81
C LYS A 652 12.84 -53.48 -4.63
N ASN A 653 13.29 -53.33 -3.39
CA ASN A 653 12.54 -53.79 -2.22
C ASN A 653 11.25 -52.94 -1.99
N GLU A 654 10.19 -53.57 -1.48
CA GLU A 654 8.89 -52.91 -1.26
C GLU A 654 8.92 -51.85 -0.14
N LYS A 655 9.86 -51.95 0.80
CA LYS A 655 9.97 -51.00 1.92
C LYS A 655 10.50 -49.63 1.46
N THR A 656 11.56 -49.63 0.67
CA THR A 656 12.16 -48.46 0.03
C THR A 656 11.17 -47.78 -0.90
N LYS A 657 10.40 -48.53 -1.69
CA LYS A 657 9.29 -47.97 -2.49
C LYS A 657 8.28 -47.19 -1.64
N LYS A 658 7.87 -47.74 -0.49
CA LYS A 658 6.97 -47.06 0.45
C LYS A 658 7.60 -45.80 1.05
N ILE A 659 8.89 -45.82 1.37
CA ILE A 659 9.61 -44.65 1.91
C ILE A 659 9.79 -43.58 0.83
N LEU A 660 10.14 -43.94 -0.40
CA LEU A 660 10.19 -43.02 -1.54
C LEU A 660 8.86 -42.28 -1.74
N LEU A 661 7.76 -43.02 -1.73
CA LEU A 661 6.43 -42.45 -1.88
C LEU A 661 6.00 -41.61 -0.67
N TYR A 662 6.33 -42.05 0.56
CA TYR A 662 6.11 -41.28 1.78
C TYR A 662 6.84 -39.93 1.74
N THR A 663 8.14 -39.96 1.42
CA THR A 663 8.99 -38.78 1.34
C THR A 663 8.52 -37.86 0.23
N LEU A 664 8.18 -38.39 -0.95
CA LEU A 664 7.63 -37.60 -2.04
C LEU A 664 6.32 -36.93 -1.63
N LEU A 665 5.33 -37.68 -1.15
CA LEU A 665 4.04 -37.11 -0.76
C LEU A 665 4.19 -36.04 0.33
N THR A 666 5.02 -36.29 1.33
CA THR A 666 5.28 -35.33 2.41
C THR A 666 5.95 -34.06 1.87
N SER A 667 6.89 -34.21 0.94
CA SER A 667 7.52 -33.08 0.24
C SER A 667 6.52 -32.27 -0.57
N LEU A 668 5.64 -32.94 -1.34
CA LEU A 668 4.59 -32.26 -2.10
C LEU A 668 3.67 -31.47 -1.18
N LYS A 669 3.30 -32.03 -0.02
CA LYS A 669 2.49 -31.32 0.99
C LYS A 669 3.19 -30.05 1.49
N LEU A 670 4.48 -30.12 1.82
CA LEU A 670 5.25 -28.98 2.30
C LEU A 670 5.49 -27.91 1.21
N LEU A 671 5.68 -28.33 -0.04
CA LEU A 671 5.91 -27.47 -1.19
C LEU A 671 4.62 -26.81 -1.71
N HIS A 672 3.45 -27.43 -1.48
CA HIS A 672 2.18 -27.00 -2.05
C HIS A 672 1.81 -25.52 -1.79
N PRO A 673 2.04 -24.94 -0.60
CA PRO A 673 1.81 -23.51 -0.41
C PRO A 673 2.65 -22.60 -1.33
N PHE A 674 3.84 -23.04 -1.71
CA PHE A 674 4.80 -22.27 -2.51
C PHE A 674 4.58 -22.48 -4.01
N ILE A 675 4.44 -23.74 -4.43
CA ILE A 675 4.33 -24.19 -5.83
C ILE A 675 3.08 -25.07 -6.02
N PRO A 676 1.88 -24.47 -5.96
CA PRO A 676 0.64 -25.23 -5.83
C PRO A 676 0.28 -26.07 -7.07
N PHE A 677 0.67 -25.66 -8.29
CA PHE A 677 0.16 -26.31 -9.50
C PHE A 677 0.82 -27.67 -9.76
N ILE A 678 2.14 -27.70 -9.84
CA ILE A 678 2.94 -28.91 -10.08
C ILE A 678 2.74 -29.93 -8.96
N THR A 679 2.65 -29.45 -7.71
CA THR A 679 2.46 -30.34 -6.56
C THR A 679 1.09 -31.01 -6.59
N GLU A 680 0.04 -30.28 -6.99
CA GLU A 680 -1.29 -30.85 -7.19
C GLU A 680 -1.30 -31.82 -8.37
N GLU A 681 -0.73 -31.47 -9.53
CA GLU A 681 -0.69 -32.34 -10.71
C GLU A 681 0.00 -33.69 -10.43
N ILE A 682 1.14 -33.66 -9.71
CA ILE A 682 1.84 -34.88 -9.30
C ILE A 682 0.97 -35.67 -8.32
N TYR A 683 0.41 -35.01 -7.31
CA TYR A 683 -0.48 -35.64 -6.34
C TYR A 683 -1.69 -36.30 -6.99
N GLN A 684 -2.25 -35.70 -8.06
CA GLN A 684 -3.36 -36.28 -8.81
C GLN A 684 -3.00 -37.64 -9.44
N LYS A 685 -1.73 -37.89 -9.72
CA LYS A 685 -1.24 -39.13 -10.34
C LYS A 685 -0.69 -40.16 -9.35
N LEU A 686 -0.54 -39.81 -8.07
CA LEU A 686 -0.07 -40.76 -7.06
C LEU A 686 -1.14 -41.85 -6.80
N PRO A 687 -0.77 -43.15 -6.79
CA PRO A 687 -1.70 -44.27 -6.61
C PRO A 687 -2.05 -44.51 -5.12
N ILE A 688 -2.65 -43.51 -4.48
CA ILE A 688 -3.02 -43.54 -3.06
C ILE A 688 -4.52 -43.80 -2.93
N LYS A 689 -4.93 -44.89 -2.25
CA LYS A 689 -6.36 -45.22 -2.08
C LYS A 689 -7.13 -44.22 -1.21
N SER A 690 -6.51 -43.73 -0.14
CA SER A 690 -7.12 -42.78 0.80
C SER A 690 -6.92 -41.30 0.40
N LYS A 691 -6.62 -41.04 -0.87
CA LYS A 691 -6.28 -39.71 -1.38
C LYS A 691 -7.50 -38.80 -1.34
N LYS A 692 -7.39 -37.61 -0.75
CA LYS A 692 -8.44 -36.60 -0.89
C LYS A 692 -8.47 -36.02 -2.30
N ARG A 693 -9.62 -35.47 -2.70
CA ARG A 693 -9.85 -34.92 -4.04
C ARG A 693 -8.78 -33.90 -4.47
N CYS A 694 -8.29 -33.06 -3.57
CA CYS A 694 -7.21 -32.10 -3.85
C CYS A 694 -6.14 -32.13 -2.75
N LEU A 695 -4.89 -31.79 -3.10
CA LEU A 695 -3.76 -31.71 -2.17
C LEU A 695 -3.98 -30.62 -1.12
N MET A 696 -4.61 -29.49 -1.48
CA MET A 696 -4.85 -28.39 -0.54
C MET A 696 -5.76 -28.75 0.66
N VAL A 697 -6.47 -29.88 0.60
CA VAL A 697 -7.30 -30.39 1.70
C VAL A 697 -6.68 -31.61 2.41
N GLU A 698 -5.46 -31.98 2.05
CA GLU A 698 -4.67 -32.94 2.82
C GLU A 698 -4.22 -32.38 4.18
N LYS A 699 -3.94 -33.28 5.12
CA LYS A 699 -3.42 -32.90 6.43
C LYS A 699 -1.97 -32.43 6.30
N TRP A 700 -1.67 -31.28 6.88
CA TRP A 700 -0.33 -30.69 6.95
C TRP A 700 0.64 -31.58 7.76
N PRO A 701 1.89 -31.79 7.30
CA PRO A 701 2.93 -32.48 8.05
C PRO A 701 3.32 -31.73 9.33
N LYS A 702 3.47 -32.43 10.45
CA LYS A 702 3.81 -31.85 11.75
C LYS A 702 5.12 -32.41 12.27
#